data_AF-A0A7S2KLB4-F1
#
_entry.id   AF-A0A7S2KLB4-F1
#
_cell.length_a   1.000
_cell.length_b   1.000
_cell.length_c   1.000
_cell.angle_alpha   90.00
_cell.angle_beta   90.00
_cell.angle_gamma   90.00
#
_symmetry.space_group_name_H-M   'P 1'
#
loop_
_entity.id
_entity.type
_entity.pdbx_description
1 polymer ?
#
loop_
_entity_poly.entity_id
_entity_poly.type
_entity_poly.pdbx_seq_one_letter_code
_entity_poly.pdbx_strand_id
1 'polypeptide(L)'
;IIHRLQPNASCYLLLRAYGSTEGEKNKELLDLTKPLLCHVKGCLTGEHGERHAMLAMELLMSDISDERVTRRVCSRRVLQEAFGGENDTLWLSQVINDKHSTVFVPLVVRAVSRACAYERGGVLSTYVLALSKYREFMQANDFDFVSSLCELINIRPHVFAEALKRFPELRRLCISEVKHAIEDAIAPNKADAPNDSTAVTILVNSQEYMLPGNLLGAFIVIMSNWQKGETTEESEENNIMALLKQLVTGEKDSVLSTAMRNGKRAVSVGEWVLLATANSDIIAKQAALSVPDIFLPRLLLCCGMSKTSLVTMIERLSKLGESVSDPSKLYNELLSTSAVSEWGLQKGNRITIKKRLHGRIASYLRIFSNAMTDGEQDELNTIERCAFVTWLASEVSTATVKKSDSTTRCFDEIMNSLNSSTSTSLDEESFIDLEDEEIDLSIGERIVIDTCASEGHTRRSADSILTEEFIKSTLTAGEYDLLVKSLEQIKNDAFLRKKEVDTSALVTALMNSYASSNCDHSLARVVLKFVPQLSQFSCDDTLWQAIFISMAEKSADEQYLLSLVSGCVTHWSEQGLNACKKWILTQNDLKNALSMRLVIRFLVASSEQESIDCFHSCDKFESNFVCVQSMENAEFAMKIVLQYLELEMTSDKLLLPTCNEERNNLPDWLILTFIIAKSHQQCIVAMIMGTIDSNSSCAPTMYYVLLRLYLTFPTTLQWNDSKVRNYLIEAAKCHAKTSLRLRCPLDSQIVEMLHNLGTSPHTRLLQYATDCSKNHSLIVIRHIPVLHERLMSDGLGQEHTTTGRVGTRPPAALAQIGDRVVKVSILRWGFSYNESIWSSVLDFMAALPAELLFTYGIDTGVLLVLEDYLKLFYVHVMELGSEECISQLRPKYVTLVKSFRACNSVEFQNWSHSNIAELNSSNVIAFEGWNI
;
A
#
# COMPACT_ATOMS: atom_id res chain seq x y z
N ILE A 1 -12.27 -15.87 47.22
CA ILE A 1 -11.36 -16.76 46.44
C ILE A 1 -10.30 -15.93 45.71
N ILE A 2 -10.69 -14.90 44.95
CA ILE A 2 -9.77 -14.07 44.15
C ILE A 2 -8.68 -13.37 44.98
N HIS A 3 -9.00 -12.81 46.15
CA HIS A 3 -8.00 -12.22 47.07
C HIS A 3 -6.95 -13.21 47.62
N ARG A 4 -7.08 -14.52 47.35
CA ARG A 4 -6.07 -15.52 47.69
C ARG A 4 -5.14 -15.86 46.51
N LEU A 5 -5.42 -15.32 45.33
CA LEU A 5 -4.60 -15.54 44.14
C LEU A 5 -3.32 -14.72 44.23
N GLN A 6 -2.22 -15.28 43.73
CA GLN A 6 -1.00 -14.52 43.50
C GLN A 6 -1.23 -13.51 42.37
N PRO A 7 -0.61 -12.32 42.40
CA PRO A 7 -0.79 -11.28 41.38
C PRO A 7 -0.56 -11.79 39.96
N ASN A 8 0.48 -12.61 39.77
CA ASN A 8 0.83 -13.20 38.48
C ASN A 8 -0.29 -14.09 37.93
N ALA A 9 -0.97 -14.84 38.80
CA ALA A 9 -2.09 -15.68 38.40
C ALA A 9 -3.31 -14.83 37.99
N SER A 10 -3.60 -13.76 38.73
CA SER A 10 -4.68 -12.83 38.39
C SER A 10 -4.41 -12.09 37.09
N CYS A 11 -3.21 -11.52 36.92
CA CYS A 11 -2.78 -10.87 35.70
C CYS A 11 -2.82 -11.84 34.50
N TYR A 12 -2.31 -13.07 34.65
CA TYR A 12 -2.33 -14.06 33.56
C TYR A 12 -3.74 -14.46 33.13
N LEU A 13 -4.64 -14.71 34.08
CA LEU A 13 -6.04 -15.02 33.78
C LEU A 13 -6.75 -13.85 33.10
N LEU A 14 -6.46 -12.63 33.55
CA LEU A 14 -7.01 -11.41 32.98
C LEU A 14 -6.52 -11.20 31.54
N LEU A 15 -5.20 -11.29 31.32
CA LEU A 15 -4.58 -11.20 29.99
C LEU A 15 -5.13 -12.25 29.02
N ARG A 16 -5.37 -13.48 29.50
CA ARG A 16 -6.02 -14.54 28.71
C ARG A 16 -7.45 -14.17 28.31
N ALA A 17 -8.21 -13.56 29.20
CA ALA A 17 -9.58 -13.16 28.93
C ALA A 17 -9.66 -11.99 27.93
N TYR A 18 -8.76 -11.01 28.02
CA TYR A 18 -8.65 -9.93 27.02
C TYR A 18 -8.10 -10.42 25.67
N GLY A 19 -7.31 -11.49 25.65
CA GLY A 19 -6.76 -12.06 24.41
C GLY A 19 -7.77 -12.76 23.51
N SER A 20 -8.96 -13.09 24.03
CA SER A 20 -10.02 -13.79 23.29
C SER A 20 -11.13 -12.86 22.75
N THR A 21 -10.99 -11.53 22.85
CA THR A 21 -12.10 -10.57 22.70
C THR A 21 -12.43 -10.08 21.28
N GLU A 22 -12.08 -10.80 20.21
CA GLU A 22 -12.60 -10.44 18.87
C GLU A 22 -14.08 -10.89 18.74
N GLY A 23 -15.02 -9.93 18.79
CA GLY A 23 -16.47 -10.14 18.53
C GLY A 23 -17.44 -9.81 19.68
N GLU A 24 -18.72 -9.58 19.34
CA GLU A 24 -19.81 -9.17 20.27
C GLU A 24 -20.09 -10.16 21.42
N LYS A 25 -19.74 -11.45 21.26
CA LYS A 25 -19.98 -12.51 22.25
C LYS A 25 -19.16 -12.39 23.54
N ASN A 26 -18.28 -11.39 23.66
CA ASN A 26 -17.31 -11.28 24.76
C ASN A 26 -17.62 -10.22 25.83
N LYS A 27 -18.73 -9.48 25.74
CA LYS A 27 -19.14 -8.53 26.80
C LYS A 27 -19.39 -9.23 28.14
N GLU A 28 -20.03 -10.41 28.12
CA GLU A 28 -20.29 -11.22 29.32
C GLU A 28 -18.99 -11.76 29.96
N LEU A 29 -18.00 -12.14 29.14
CA LEU A 29 -16.69 -12.58 29.63
C LEU A 29 -15.93 -11.43 30.32
N LEU A 30 -16.00 -10.22 29.76
CA LEU A 30 -15.44 -9.03 30.37
C LEU A 30 -16.12 -8.71 31.71
N ASP A 31 -17.45 -8.82 31.79
CA ASP A 31 -18.19 -8.67 33.05
C ASP A 31 -17.76 -9.68 34.12
N LEU A 32 -17.53 -10.94 33.73
CA LEU A 32 -17.03 -11.99 34.62
C LEU A 32 -15.59 -11.74 35.10
N THR A 33 -14.80 -10.96 34.37
CA THR A 33 -13.42 -10.62 34.73
C THR A 33 -13.29 -9.40 35.65
N LYS A 34 -14.37 -8.63 35.87
CA LYS A 34 -14.35 -7.45 36.77
C LYS A 34 -13.73 -7.71 38.14
N PRO A 35 -14.02 -8.83 38.84
CA PRO A 35 -13.39 -9.10 40.13
C PRO A 35 -11.87 -9.37 40.03
N LEU A 36 -11.40 -9.94 38.92
CA LEU A 36 -9.96 -10.12 38.66
C LEU A 36 -9.29 -8.78 38.37
N LEU A 37 -9.93 -7.92 37.57
CA LEU A 37 -9.45 -6.57 37.32
C LEU A 37 -9.37 -5.75 38.62
N CYS A 38 -10.39 -5.81 39.49
CA CYS A 38 -10.36 -5.15 40.80
C CYS A 38 -9.19 -5.64 41.66
N HIS A 39 -8.89 -6.94 41.62
CA HIS A 39 -7.74 -7.49 42.35
C HIS A 39 -6.40 -7.05 41.75
N VAL A 40 -6.25 -7.02 40.42
CA VAL A 40 -5.04 -6.51 39.74
C VAL A 40 -4.85 -5.02 40.05
N LYS A 41 -5.93 -4.23 40.06
CA LYS A 41 -5.92 -2.83 40.48
C LYS A 41 -5.42 -2.69 41.91
N GLY A 42 -5.98 -3.44 42.86
CA GLY A 42 -5.51 -3.45 44.26
C GLY A 42 -4.06 -3.93 44.41
N CYS A 43 -3.58 -4.82 43.54
CA CYS A 43 -2.16 -5.17 43.49
C CYS A 43 -1.32 -3.97 43.03
N LEU A 44 -1.66 -3.35 41.90
CA LEU A 44 -0.90 -2.24 41.30
C LEU A 44 -0.89 -0.98 42.16
N THR A 45 -2.01 -0.64 42.80
CA THR A 45 -2.10 0.49 43.76
C THR A 45 -1.45 0.16 45.11
N GLY A 46 -0.91 -1.04 45.28
CA GLY A 46 -0.22 -1.51 46.47
C GLY A 46 -1.13 -1.73 47.69
N GLU A 47 -2.43 -1.95 47.51
CA GLU A 47 -3.35 -2.37 48.60
C GLU A 47 -2.98 -3.76 49.13
N HIS A 48 -2.38 -4.60 48.29
CA HIS A 48 -1.90 -5.95 48.63
C HIS A 48 -0.38 -6.00 48.95
N GLY A 49 0.24 -4.83 49.12
CA GLY A 49 1.65 -4.67 49.46
C GLY A 49 2.57 -4.52 48.26
N GLU A 50 3.72 -3.87 48.47
CA GLU A 50 4.68 -3.48 47.43
C GLU A 50 5.17 -4.67 46.59
N ARG A 51 5.45 -5.81 47.22
CA ARG A 51 5.87 -7.03 46.50
C ARG A 51 4.81 -7.50 45.49
N HIS A 52 3.53 -7.34 45.79
CA HIS A 52 2.45 -7.74 44.89
C HIS A 52 2.31 -6.75 43.73
N ALA A 53 2.48 -5.47 44.03
CA ALA A 53 2.50 -4.39 43.04
C ALA A 53 3.63 -4.60 42.02
N MET A 54 4.83 -4.92 42.51
CA MET A 54 6.01 -5.21 41.69
C MET A 54 5.80 -6.41 40.78
N LEU A 55 5.34 -7.55 41.31
CA LEU A 55 5.11 -8.76 40.53
C LEU A 55 4.05 -8.56 39.44
N ALA A 56 2.96 -7.84 39.75
CA ALA A 56 1.93 -7.49 38.78
C ALA A 56 2.50 -6.60 37.66
N MET A 57 3.24 -5.55 38.04
CA MET A 57 3.83 -4.61 37.08
C MET A 57 4.88 -5.29 36.19
N GLU A 58 5.77 -6.11 36.75
CA GLU A 58 6.78 -6.86 35.98
C GLU A 58 6.17 -7.77 34.91
N LEU A 59 5.11 -8.50 35.26
CA LEU A 59 4.42 -9.38 34.31
C LEU A 59 3.74 -8.57 33.18
N LEU A 60 3.04 -7.49 33.52
CA LEU A 60 2.39 -6.63 32.53
C LEU A 60 3.43 -5.95 31.62
N MET A 61 4.54 -5.47 32.17
CA MET A 61 5.63 -4.87 31.41
C MET A 61 6.36 -5.87 30.51
N SER A 62 6.54 -7.12 30.96
CA SER A 62 7.05 -8.21 30.12
C SER A 62 6.18 -8.37 28.87
N ASP A 63 4.85 -8.38 29.02
CA ASP A 63 3.92 -8.52 27.89
C ASP A 63 3.79 -7.25 27.03
N ILE A 64 3.97 -6.05 27.59
CA ILE A 64 4.10 -4.80 26.82
C ILE A 64 5.34 -4.83 25.92
N SER A 65 6.43 -5.45 26.37
CA SER A 65 7.67 -5.56 25.62
C SER A 65 7.75 -6.77 24.68
N ASP A 66 6.71 -7.61 24.63
CA ASP A 66 6.64 -8.83 23.80
C ASP A 66 6.47 -8.46 22.31
N GLU A 67 7.05 -9.26 21.43
CA GLU A 67 6.99 -9.04 19.97
C GLU A 67 5.58 -9.25 19.39
N ARG A 68 4.73 -10.03 20.07
CA ARG A 68 3.35 -10.33 19.65
C ARG A 68 2.41 -9.18 19.98
N VAL A 69 1.74 -8.66 18.94
CA VAL A 69 0.77 -7.55 19.04
C VAL A 69 -0.35 -7.85 20.05
N THR A 70 -0.90 -9.07 20.01
CA THR A 70 -2.03 -9.47 20.88
C THR A 70 -1.70 -9.34 22.36
N ARG A 71 -0.50 -9.75 22.78
CA ARG A 71 -0.04 -9.62 24.18
C ARG A 71 0.11 -8.17 24.60
N ARG A 72 0.71 -7.33 23.76
CA ARG A 72 0.85 -5.89 24.03
C ARG A 72 -0.50 -5.20 24.16
N VAL A 73 -1.43 -5.48 23.25
CA VAL A 73 -2.80 -4.93 23.28
C VAL A 73 -3.52 -5.33 24.57
N CYS A 74 -3.45 -6.60 24.96
CA CYS A 74 -4.09 -7.09 26.18
C CYS A 74 -3.50 -6.45 27.43
N SER A 75 -2.17 -6.40 27.53
CA SER A 75 -1.49 -5.80 28.68
C SER A 75 -1.79 -4.30 28.79
N ARG A 76 -1.76 -3.58 27.67
CA ARG A 76 -2.14 -2.16 27.61
C ARG A 76 -3.58 -1.95 28.10
N ARG A 77 -4.52 -2.78 27.67
CA ARG A 77 -5.92 -2.70 28.10
C ARG A 77 -6.09 -2.96 29.59
N VAL A 78 -5.40 -3.97 30.13
CA VAL A 78 -5.38 -4.23 31.58
C VAL A 78 -4.84 -3.01 32.34
N LEU A 79 -3.76 -2.39 31.87
CA LEU A 79 -3.17 -1.20 32.50
C LEU A 79 -4.10 0.02 32.42
N GLN A 80 -4.72 0.26 31.27
CA GLN A 80 -5.72 1.32 31.06
C GLN A 80 -6.89 1.19 32.04
N GLU A 81 -7.47 -0.01 32.13
CA GLU A 81 -8.62 -0.27 32.99
C GLU A 81 -8.25 -0.30 34.50
N ALA A 82 -7.03 -0.74 34.83
CA ALA A 82 -6.57 -0.78 36.23
C ALA A 82 -6.24 0.61 36.78
N PHE A 83 -5.53 1.45 36.02
CA PHE A 83 -5.18 2.81 36.46
C PHE A 83 -6.33 3.83 36.25
N GLY A 84 -7.36 3.49 35.46
CA GLY A 84 -8.68 4.11 35.52
C GLY A 84 -8.86 5.35 34.64
N GLY A 85 -8.62 5.22 33.33
CA GLY A 85 -8.91 6.27 32.36
C GLY A 85 -9.76 5.79 31.18
N GLU A 86 -10.75 6.58 30.78
CA GLU A 86 -11.50 6.38 29.52
C GLU A 86 -10.66 6.73 28.27
N ASN A 87 -9.54 7.45 28.45
CA ASN A 87 -8.59 7.76 27.38
C ASN A 87 -7.45 6.75 27.33
N ASP A 88 -7.08 6.32 26.11
CA ASP A 88 -6.09 5.28 25.82
C ASP A 88 -4.69 5.47 26.43
N THR A 89 -4.39 6.64 26.97
CA THR A 89 -3.02 7.09 27.31
C THR A 89 -2.83 7.48 28.78
N LEU A 90 -3.92 7.53 29.56
CA LEU A 90 -3.91 8.03 30.94
C LEU A 90 -3.03 7.19 31.89
N TRP A 91 -2.96 5.87 31.68
CA TRP A 91 -2.24 4.98 32.59
C TRP A 91 -0.75 5.31 32.70
N LEU A 92 -0.09 5.74 31.61
CA LEU A 92 1.32 6.14 31.64
C LEU A 92 1.54 7.36 32.53
N SER A 93 0.66 8.37 32.42
CA SER A 93 0.75 9.54 33.30
C SER A 93 0.44 9.23 34.76
N GLN A 94 -0.42 8.23 35.01
CA GLN A 94 -0.81 7.83 36.37
C GLN A 94 0.30 7.08 37.09
N VAL A 95 1.14 6.32 36.37
CA VAL A 95 2.30 5.63 36.97
C VAL A 95 3.28 6.60 37.64
N ILE A 96 3.46 7.81 37.09
CA ILE A 96 4.32 8.86 37.70
C ILE A 96 3.78 9.27 39.07
N ASN A 97 2.45 9.36 39.19
CA ASN A 97 1.77 9.81 40.40
C ASN A 97 1.50 8.67 41.40
N ASP A 98 1.88 7.44 41.06
CA ASP A 98 1.69 6.28 41.94
C ASP A 98 2.69 6.31 43.12
N LYS A 99 2.28 5.77 44.26
CA LYS A 99 3.13 5.67 45.46
C LYS A 99 4.37 4.79 45.27
N HIS A 100 4.36 3.92 44.26
CA HIS A 100 5.46 3.03 43.85
C HIS A 100 6.20 3.53 42.60
N SER A 101 6.00 4.79 42.19
CA SER A 101 6.58 5.38 40.97
C SER A 101 8.11 5.23 40.88
N THR A 102 8.84 5.33 41.99
CA THR A 102 10.30 5.17 42.03
C THR A 102 10.79 3.81 41.53
N VAL A 103 9.94 2.78 41.59
CA VAL A 103 10.27 1.43 41.11
C VAL A 103 9.55 1.11 39.79
N PHE A 104 8.32 1.61 39.62
CA PHE A 104 7.55 1.40 38.41
C PHE A 104 8.11 2.13 37.19
N VAL A 105 8.49 3.41 37.33
CA VAL A 105 8.95 4.21 36.19
C VAL A 105 10.15 3.58 35.49
N PRO A 106 11.21 3.11 36.18
CA PRO A 106 12.32 2.40 35.52
C PRO A 106 11.89 1.14 34.74
N LEU A 107 10.94 0.37 35.27
CA LEU A 107 10.40 -0.82 34.57
C LEU A 107 9.61 -0.43 33.33
N VAL A 108 8.75 0.59 33.45
CA VAL A 108 7.93 1.10 32.35
C VAL A 108 8.80 1.69 31.26
N VAL A 109 9.80 2.52 31.60
CA VAL A 109 10.74 3.10 30.63
C VAL A 109 11.43 2.00 29.83
N ARG A 110 11.94 0.95 30.48
CA ARG A 110 12.58 -0.18 29.80
C ARG A 110 11.63 -0.93 28.87
N ALA A 111 10.43 -1.26 29.35
CA ALA A 111 9.46 -2.05 28.58
C ALA A 111 8.85 -1.26 27.42
N VAL A 112 8.49 0.00 27.65
CA VAL A 112 7.89 0.91 26.66
C VAL A 112 8.91 1.29 25.59
N SER A 113 10.16 1.57 25.96
CA SER A 113 11.23 1.83 24.97
C SER A 113 11.40 0.65 24.01
N ARG A 114 11.37 -0.58 24.53
CA ARG A 114 11.38 -1.79 23.70
C ARG A 114 10.11 -1.95 22.87
N ALA A 115 8.94 -1.63 23.44
CA ALA A 115 7.66 -1.70 22.73
C ALA A 115 7.58 -0.73 21.54
N CYS A 116 8.20 0.45 21.62
CA CYS A 116 8.27 1.42 20.52
C CYS A 116 8.89 0.80 19.24
N ALA A 117 9.78 -0.18 19.37
CA ALA A 117 10.33 -0.90 18.22
C ALA A 117 9.26 -1.69 17.44
N TYR A 118 8.11 -2.02 18.03
CA TYR A 118 7.04 -2.81 17.42
C TYR A 118 5.73 -2.04 17.17
N GLU A 119 5.48 -0.95 17.91
CA GLU A 119 4.25 -0.16 17.81
C GLU A 119 4.20 0.76 16.58
N ARG A 120 3.01 1.31 16.29
CA ARG A 120 2.73 2.23 15.16
C ARG A 120 1.67 3.26 15.55
N GLY A 121 1.55 4.34 14.77
CA GLY A 121 0.43 5.28 14.87
C GLY A 121 0.31 5.95 16.24
N GLY A 122 -0.92 6.08 16.75
CA GLY A 122 -1.21 6.81 18.00
C GLY A 122 -0.59 6.17 19.24
N VAL A 123 -0.44 4.84 19.27
CA VAL A 123 0.22 4.14 20.38
C VAL A 123 1.70 4.50 20.44
N LEU A 124 2.39 4.50 19.29
CA LEU A 124 3.80 4.90 19.20
C LEU A 124 3.98 6.35 19.67
N SER A 125 3.14 7.26 19.17
CA SER A 125 3.15 8.67 19.57
C SER A 125 3.00 8.82 21.09
N THR A 126 2.00 8.16 21.66
CA THR A 126 1.75 8.15 23.11
C THR A 126 2.96 7.67 23.90
N TYR A 127 3.57 6.56 23.49
CA TYR A 127 4.70 5.97 24.20
C TYR A 127 5.92 6.91 24.19
N VAL A 128 6.23 7.52 23.04
CA VAL A 128 7.35 8.46 22.93
C VAL A 128 7.10 9.72 23.78
N LEU A 129 5.89 10.29 23.73
CA LEU A 129 5.51 11.44 24.57
C LEU A 129 5.60 11.10 26.07
N ALA A 130 5.20 9.89 26.46
CA ALA A 130 5.32 9.44 27.85
C ALA A 130 6.78 9.24 28.28
N LEU A 131 7.61 8.64 27.43
CA LEU A 131 9.06 8.48 27.69
C LEU A 131 9.75 9.84 27.89
N SER A 132 9.36 10.85 27.12
CA SER A 132 9.84 12.23 27.32
C SER A 132 9.48 12.76 28.70
N LYS A 133 8.27 12.53 29.21
CA LYS A 133 7.87 12.96 30.56
C LYS A 133 8.60 12.18 31.65
N TYR A 134 8.83 10.88 31.46
CA TYR A 134 9.59 10.08 32.42
C TYR A 134 11.05 10.50 32.55
N ARG A 135 11.63 11.16 31.54
CA ARG A 135 12.97 11.75 31.62
C ARG A 135 13.11 12.71 32.81
N GLU A 136 12.10 13.52 33.08
CA GLU A 136 12.12 14.48 34.21
C GLU A 136 12.07 13.78 35.57
N PHE A 137 11.48 12.59 35.62
CA PHE A 137 11.35 11.78 36.82
C PHE A 137 12.61 10.94 37.12
N MET A 138 13.28 10.46 36.07
CA MET A 138 14.50 9.68 36.19
C MET A 138 15.70 10.60 36.48
N GLN A 139 16.66 10.15 37.29
CA GLN A 139 17.91 10.90 37.42
C GLN A 139 18.61 10.92 36.05
N ALA A 140 19.23 12.05 35.67
CA ALA A 140 19.75 12.30 34.32
C ALA A 140 20.71 11.23 33.76
N ASN A 141 21.28 10.37 34.62
CA ASN A 141 22.21 9.32 34.23
C ASN A 141 21.54 7.95 33.95
N ASP A 142 20.26 7.76 34.29
CA ASP A 142 19.63 6.43 34.27
C ASP A 142 18.86 6.14 32.96
N PHE A 143 18.52 7.17 32.18
CA PHE A 143 17.81 7.03 30.92
C PHE A 143 18.13 8.18 29.96
N ASP A 144 18.88 7.87 28.90
CA ASP A 144 19.10 8.79 27.79
C ASP A 144 17.94 8.69 26.78
N PHE A 145 16.93 9.52 27.02
CA PHE A 145 15.75 9.61 26.15
C PHE A 145 16.12 9.98 24.72
N VAL A 146 17.03 10.93 24.53
CA VAL A 146 17.39 11.46 23.21
C VAL A 146 18.09 10.38 22.38
N SER A 147 19.08 9.69 22.96
CA SER A 147 19.76 8.58 22.28
C SER A 147 18.79 7.45 21.92
N SER A 148 17.88 7.10 22.85
CA SER A 148 16.85 6.08 22.61
C SER A 148 15.87 6.49 21.51
N LEU A 149 15.42 7.75 21.51
CA LEU A 149 14.55 8.30 20.48
C LEU A 149 15.23 8.27 19.10
N CYS A 150 16.49 8.70 19.03
CA CYS A 150 17.25 8.67 17.80
C CYS A 150 17.42 7.23 17.28
N GLU A 151 17.75 6.28 18.13
CA GLU A 151 17.85 4.86 17.77
C GLU A 151 16.50 4.35 17.21
N LEU A 152 15.39 4.61 17.88
CA LEU A 152 14.06 4.19 17.46
C LEU A 152 13.67 4.75 16.07
N ILE A 153 13.95 6.03 15.82
CA ILE A 153 13.70 6.66 14.51
C ILE A 153 14.51 5.95 13.42
N ASN A 154 15.77 5.60 13.67
CA ASN A 154 16.63 4.94 12.69
C ASN A 154 16.28 3.48 12.43
N ILE A 155 15.79 2.73 13.43
CA ILE A 155 15.36 1.33 13.22
C ILE A 155 14.15 1.28 12.28
N ARG A 156 13.22 2.25 12.38
CA ARG A 156 11.95 2.24 11.62
C ARG A 156 11.60 3.62 11.05
N PRO A 157 12.41 4.16 10.12
CA PRO A 157 12.25 5.53 9.63
C PRO A 157 10.89 5.77 8.98
N HIS A 158 10.36 4.82 8.21
CA HIS A 158 9.05 4.94 7.56
C HIS A 158 7.87 4.96 8.54
N VAL A 159 8.00 4.31 9.70
CA VAL A 159 6.93 4.25 10.71
C VAL A 159 6.90 5.55 11.51
N PHE A 160 8.07 6.09 11.81
CA PHE A 160 8.19 7.41 12.41
C PHE A 160 7.77 8.51 11.44
N ALA A 161 8.14 8.44 10.17
CA ALA A 161 7.68 9.35 9.12
C ALA A 161 6.14 9.50 9.12
N GLU A 162 5.44 8.38 9.08
CA GLU A 162 3.96 8.35 9.13
C GLU A 162 3.40 8.89 10.46
N ALA A 163 4.04 8.55 11.59
CA ALA A 163 3.62 9.05 12.90
C ALA A 163 3.85 10.56 13.05
N LEU A 164 4.97 11.10 12.58
CA LEU A 164 5.30 12.53 12.61
C LEU A 164 4.33 13.34 11.74
N LYS A 165 3.90 12.78 10.60
CA LYS A 165 2.88 13.39 9.74
C LYS A 165 1.52 13.46 10.43
N ARG A 166 1.13 12.40 11.14
CA ARG A 166 -0.21 12.30 11.74
C ARG A 166 -0.34 12.94 13.12
N PHE A 167 0.75 13.06 13.88
CA PHE A 167 0.74 13.52 15.29
C PHE A 167 1.66 14.73 15.49
N PRO A 168 1.13 15.98 15.42
CA PRO A 168 1.94 17.20 15.52
C PRO A 168 2.73 17.33 16.84
N GLU A 169 2.17 16.88 17.96
CA GLU A 169 2.85 16.93 19.27
C GLU A 169 4.12 16.07 19.29
N LEU A 170 4.06 14.88 18.70
CA LEU A 170 5.22 14.00 18.55
C LEU A 170 6.27 14.66 17.67
N ARG A 171 5.84 15.29 16.57
CA ARG A 171 6.74 16.00 15.66
C ARG A 171 7.48 17.13 16.35
N ARG A 172 6.77 17.99 17.09
CA ARG A 172 7.35 19.09 17.85
C ARG A 172 8.37 18.61 18.87
N LEU A 173 8.02 17.56 19.63
CA LEU A 173 8.93 16.94 20.59
C LEU A 173 10.21 16.44 19.91
N CYS A 174 10.08 15.65 18.83
CA CYS A 174 11.22 15.11 18.10
C CYS A 174 12.13 16.22 17.55
N ILE A 175 11.55 17.27 16.96
CA ILE A 175 12.31 18.42 16.43
C ILE A 175 13.06 19.14 17.56
N SER A 176 12.39 19.43 18.67
CA SER A 176 12.98 20.14 19.80
C SER A 176 14.15 19.37 20.41
N GLU A 177 13.97 18.07 20.66
CA GLU A 177 14.98 17.22 21.30
C GLU A 177 16.18 16.97 20.39
N VAL A 178 15.94 16.71 19.09
CA VAL A 178 17.03 16.53 18.12
C VAL A 178 17.79 17.84 17.90
N LYS A 179 17.10 19.00 17.87
CA LYS A 179 17.75 20.31 17.81
C LYS A 179 18.69 20.53 18.99
N HIS A 180 18.19 20.37 20.21
CA HIS A 180 19.02 20.56 21.40
C HIS A 180 20.21 19.61 21.43
N ALA A 181 20.03 18.35 21.02
CA ALA A 181 21.12 17.39 20.94
C ALA A 181 22.20 17.77 19.93
N ILE A 182 21.81 18.35 18.78
CA ILE A 182 22.74 18.85 17.77
C ILE A 182 23.50 20.08 18.29
N GLU A 183 22.79 21.05 18.89
CA GLU A 183 23.40 22.25 19.49
C GLU A 183 24.40 21.87 20.59
N ASP A 184 24.03 20.91 21.45
CA ASP A 184 24.87 20.39 22.52
C ASP A 184 26.12 19.65 22.03
N ALA A 185 26.06 19.05 20.84
CA ALA A 185 27.18 18.34 20.23
C ALA A 185 28.12 19.29 19.45
N ILE A 186 27.60 20.43 18.98
CA ILE A 186 28.35 21.47 18.27
C ILE A 186 28.87 22.56 19.24
N ALA A 187 28.50 22.51 20.52
CA ALA A 187 28.94 23.47 21.52
C ALA A 187 30.48 23.43 21.75
N PRO A 188 31.17 24.59 21.76
CA PRO A 188 32.64 24.68 21.74
C PRO A 188 33.36 24.18 23.01
N ASN A 189 32.65 23.78 24.07
CA ASN A 189 33.21 23.47 25.38
C ASN A 189 33.23 21.97 25.76
N LYS A 190 32.82 21.05 24.88
CA LYS A 190 32.92 19.59 25.11
C LYS A 190 34.15 19.01 24.41
N ALA A 191 35.31 19.08 25.06
CA ALA A 191 36.58 18.56 24.54
C ALA A 191 36.72 17.03 24.67
N ASP A 192 35.88 16.37 25.47
CA ASP A 192 35.90 14.93 25.66
C ASP A 192 34.87 14.25 24.75
N ALA A 193 35.25 14.02 23.51
CA ALA A 193 34.41 13.25 22.59
C ALA A 193 34.43 11.76 22.98
N PRO A 194 33.27 11.13 23.19
CA PRO A 194 33.21 9.70 23.42
C PRO A 194 33.75 8.97 22.18
N ASN A 195 34.68 8.04 22.42
CA ASN A 195 35.36 7.24 21.40
C ASN A 195 34.41 6.14 20.85
N ASP A 196 33.24 6.54 20.34
CA ASP A 196 32.22 5.64 19.81
C ASP A 196 32.47 5.37 18.33
N SER A 197 32.56 4.09 17.99
CA SER A 197 32.69 3.57 16.61
C SER A 197 31.60 4.05 15.64
N THR A 198 30.48 4.59 16.15
CA THR A 198 29.37 5.11 15.36
C THR A 198 29.42 6.63 15.12
N ALA A 199 30.42 7.33 15.69
CA ALA A 199 30.58 8.77 15.54
C ALA A 199 30.79 9.17 14.07
N VAL A 200 30.22 10.32 13.72
CA VAL A 200 30.28 10.95 12.40
C VAL A 200 30.96 12.30 12.56
N THR A 201 32.06 12.50 11.83
CA THR A 201 32.72 13.80 11.75
C THR A 201 31.98 14.66 10.73
N ILE A 202 31.58 15.87 11.13
CA ILE A 202 30.95 16.86 10.27
C ILE A 202 31.77 18.16 10.26
N LEU A 203 31.71 18.92 9.16
CA LEU A 203 32.39 20.21 9.04
C LEU A 203 31.35 21.34 9.07
N VAL A 204 31.37 22.17 10.11
CA VAL A 204 30.52 23.35 10.25
C VAL A 204 31.42 24.59 10.32
N ASN A 205 31.26 25.55 9.40
CA ASN A 205 32.10 26.76 9.33
C ASN A 205 33.61 26.48 9.39
N SER A 206 34.07 25.43 8.68
CA SER A 206 35.46 24.97 8.66
C SER A 206 36.00 24.44 9.99
N GLN A 207 35.13 24.15 10.97
CA GLN A 207 35.47 23.44 12.19
C GLN A 207 34.89 22.01 12.17
N GLU A 208 35.67 21.05 12.65
CA GLU A 208 35.26 19.65 12.74
C GLU A 208 34.52 19.39 14.06
N TYR A 209 33.34 18.78 13.97
CA TYR A 209 32.53 18.35 15.10
C TYR A 209 32.22 16.85 14.97
N MET A 210 32.05 16.16 16.10
CA MET A 210 31.65 14.76 16.13
C MET A 210 30.19 14.62 16.58
N LEU A 211 29.36 14.03 15.73
CA LEU A 211 27.97 13.72 16.01
C LEU A 211 27.76 12.20 16.17
N PRO A 212 26.90 11.75 17.09
CA PRO A 212 26.43 10.37 17.09
C PRO A 212 25.75 10.02 15.76
N GLY A 213 26.07 8.85 15.21
CA GLY A 213 25.49 8.41 13.94
C GLY A 213 23.97 8.34 13.93
N ASN A 214 23.39 7.91 15.04
CA ASN A 214 21.93 7.84 15.20
C ASN A 214 21.28 9.23 15.24
N LEU A 215 21.96 10.23 15.80
CA LEU A 215 21.44 11.60 15.85
C LEU A 215 21.33 12.18 14.43
N LEU A 216 22.36 11.95 13.60
CA LEU A 216 22.35 12.39 12.20
C LEU A 216 21.23 11.71 11.39
N GLY A 217 21.07 10.39 11.52
CA GLY A 217 20.01 9.67 10.81
C GLY A 217 18.60 10.10 11.25
N ALA A 218 18.40 10.33 12.56
CA ALA A 218 17.13 10.82 13.08
C ALA A 218 16.79 12.22 12.56
N PHE A 219 17.78 13.11 12.52
CA PHE A 219 17.66 14.43 11.89
C PHE A 219 17.18 14.32 10.45
N ILE A 220 17.82 13.47 9.64
CA ILE A 220 17.46 13.28 8.23
C ILE A 220 16.00 12.85 8.07
N VAL A 221 15.54 11.88 8.88
CA VAL A 221 14.15 11.39 8.83
C VAL A 221 13.18 12.50 9.22
N ILE A 222 13.44 13.25 10.28
CA ILE A 222 12.57 14.35 10.72
C ILE A 222 12.47 15.42 9.62
N MET A 223 13.62 15.84 9.07
CA MET A 223 13.65 16.87 8.03
C MET A 223 12.94 16.42 6.75
N SER A 224 13.09 15.16 6.34
CA SER A 224 12.42 14.64 5.14
C SER A 224 10.88 14.68 5.22
N ASN A 225 10.32 14.67 6.43
CA ASN A 225 8.88 14.67 6.65
C ASN A 225 8.29 16.04 6.99
N TRP A 226 9.11 17.09 7.06
CA TRP A 226 8.60 18.43 7.36
C TRP A 226 7.84 19.03 6.17
N GLN A 227 6.77 19.77 6.47
CA GLN A 227 6.00 20.56 5.51
C GLN A 227 5.86 22.00 6.00
N LYS A 228 6.02 22.95 5.08
CA LYS A 228 5.81 24.37 5.36
C LYS A 228 4.31 24.63 5.56
N GLY A 229 3.94 25.38 6.62
CA GLY A 229 2.55 25.72 6.93
C GLY A 229 1.80 24.73 7.83
N GLU A 230 2.38 23.60 8.20
CA GLU A 230 1.76 22.65 9.14
C GLU A 230 1.88 23.05 10.62
N THR A 231 2.60 24.13 10.93
CA THR A 231 2.85 24.59 12.31
C THR A 231 2.23 25.97 12.50
N THR A 232 1.29 26.12 13.43
CA THR A 232 0.72 27.40 13.83
C THR A 232 1.67 28.26 14.67
N GLU A 233 2.78 27.68 15.16
CA GLU A 233 3.72 28.34 16.05
C GLU A 233 5.03 28.71 15.32
N GLU A 234 5.30 30.01 15.22
CA GLU A 234 6.50 30.61 14.62
C GLU A 234 7.81 30.05 15.23
N SER A 235 7.77 29.57 16.48
CA SER A 235 8.93 28.99 17.16
C SER A 235 9.40 27.66 16.55
N GLU A 236 8.48 26.82 16.05
CA GLU A 236 8.80 25.52 15.45
C GLU A 236 9.45 25.72 14.07
N GLU A 237 8.90 26.62 13.26
CA GLU A 237 9.49 27.00 11.97
C GLU A 237 10.89 27.62 12.15
N ASN A 238 11.07 28.49 13.13
CA ASN A 238 12.39 29.05 13.47
C ASN A 238 13.40 27.97 13.89
N ASN A 239 12.98 26.97 14.67
CA ASN A 239 13.83 25.86 15.08
C ASN A 239 14.27 25.00 13.89
N ILE A 240 13.36 24.74 12.95
CA ILE A 240 13.60 23.95 11.74
C ILE A 240 14.50 24.72 10.77
N MET A 241 14.26 26.02 10.60
CA MET A 241 15.10 26.88 9.77
C MET A 241 16.50 27.02 10.37
N ALA A 242 16.64 27.10 11.70
CA ALA A 242 17.95 27.07 12.37
C ALA A 242 18.67 25.74 12.12
N LEU A 243 17.97 24.61 12.23
CA LEU A 243 18.47 23.27 11.94
C LEU A 243 18.92 23.11 10.47
N LEU A 244 18.09 23.56 9.53
CA LEU A 244 18.42 23.59 8.10
C LEU A 244 19.64 24.46 7.82
N LYS A 245 19.71 25.62 8.49
CA LYS A 245 20.82 26.54 8.33
C LYS A 245 22.13 25.95 8.82
N GLN A 246 22.09 25.23 9.94
CA GLN A 246 23.27 24.62 10.55
C GLN A 246 23.79 23.42 9.77
N LEU A 247 22.92 22.56 9.23
CA LEU A 247 23.34 21.27 8.67
C LEU A 247 23.21 21.14 7.15
N VAL A 248 22.43 22.00 6.50
CA VAL A 248 22.11 21.84 5.07
C VAL A 248 22.56 23.05 4.23
N THR A 249 22.52 24.28 4.75
CA THR A 249 22.99 25.48 4.03
C THR A 249 24.37 25.95 4.52
N GLY A 250 25.45 25.38 3.99
CA GLY A 250 26.81 25.93 4.15
C GLY A 250 27.17 26.89 3.00
N GLU A 251 28.06 27.87 3.25
CA GLU A 251 28.48 28.87 2.24
C GLU A 251 29.24 28.28 1.04
N LYS A 252 29.81 27.07 1.14
CA LYS A 252 30.58 26.43 0.06
C LYS A 252 30.28 24.95 -0.15
N ASP A 253 30.07 24.19 0.93
CA ASP A 253 29.67 22.78 0.90
C ASP A 253 28.66 22.52 2.01
N SER A 254 27.68 21.63 1.78
CA SER A 254 26.73 21.25 2.83
C SER A 254 27.42 20.41 3.92
N VAL A 255 26.95 20.54 5.16
CA VAL A 255 27.49 19.74 6.28
C VAL A 255 27.19 18.25 6.07
N LEU A 256 26.02 17.92 5.49
CA LEU A 256 25.64 16.54 5.16
C LEU A 256 26.54 15.89 4.08
N SER A 257 26.98 16.65 3.08
CA SER A 257 27.87 16.12 2.02
C SER A 257 29.30 15.88 2.49
N THR A 258 29.71 16.60 3.54
CA THR A 258 31.03 16.48 4.17
C THR A 258 31.04 15.53 5.37
N ALA A 259 29.88 14.99 5.77
CA ALA A 259 29.76 14.07 6.89
C ALA A 259 30.48 12.74 6.60
N MET A 260 31.44 12.38 7.45
CA MET A 260 32.30 11.21 7.30
C MET A 260 32.21 10.28 8.51
N ARG A 261 32.06 8.97 8.28
CA ARG A 261 32.16 7.89 9.27
C ARG A 261 33.27 6.94 8.85
N ASN A 262 34.30 6.80 9.68
CA ASN A 262 35.46 5.93 9.40
C ASN A 262 36.09 6.16 8.01
N GLY A 263 36.20 7.43 7.60
CA GLY A 263 36.78 7.81 6.29
C GLY A 263 35.88 7.54 5.08
N LYS A 264 34.62 7.13 5.29
CA LYS A 264 33.59 6.99 4.25
C LYS A 264 32.46 7.99 4.48
N ARG A 265 31.70 8.33 3.43
CA ARG A 265 30.51 9.18 3.59
C ARG A 265 29.55 8.58 4.60
N ALA A 266 29.11 9.39 5.57
CA ALA A 266 28.21 8.96 6.63
C ALA A 266 26.76 8.88 6.16
N VAL A 267 26.35 9.78 5.27
CA VAL A 267 25.00 9.82 4.71
C VAL A 267 24.91 8.88 3.51
N SER A 268 24.06 7.87 3.64
CA SER A 268 23.76 6.88 2.60
C SER A 268 22.93 7.46 1.46
N VAL A 269 22.92 6.75 0.33
CA VAL A 269 22.08 7.11 -0.82
C VAL A 269 20.59 7.09 -0.46
N GLY A 270 20.15 6.16 0.39
CA GLY A 270 18.76 6.07 0.84
C GLY A 270 18.32 7.31 1.63
N GLU A 271 19.20 7.81 2.50
CA GLU A 271 18.98 9.04 3.26
C GLU A 271 18.92 10.29 2.37
N TRP A 272 19.79 10.37 1.35
CA TRP A 272 19.71 11.44 0.34
C TRP A 272 18.42 11.38 -0.49
N VAL A 273 17.93 10.18 -0.80
CA VAL A 273 16.64 10.00 -1.46
C VAL A 273 15.51 10.55 -0.59
N LEU A 274 15.48 10.23 0.72
CA LEU A 274 14.47 10.75 1.64
C LEU A 274 14.43 12.28 1.66
N LEU A 275 15.59 12.94 1.72
CA LEU A 275 15.66 14.40 1.71
C LEU A 275 15.26 15.01 0.37
N ALA A 276 15.65 14.39 -0.75
CA ALA A 276 15.34 14.89 -2.09
C ALA A 276 13.86 14.73 -2.48
N THR A 277 13.17 13.78 -1.86
CA THR A 277 11.72 13.57 -1.96
C THR A 277 10.97 14.12 -0.74
N ALA A 278 11.59 15.05 0.01
CA ALA A 278 10.94 15.65 1.15
C ALA A 278 9.70 16.42 0.71
N ASN A 279 8.69 16.46 1.57
CA ASN A 279 7.45 17.18 1.28
C ASN A 279 7.64 18.70 1.23
N SER A 280 8.69 19.22 1.88
CA SER A 280 9.07 20.63 1.81
C SER A 280 10.00 20.89 0.64
N ASP A 281 9.56 21.76 -0.28
CA ASP A 281 10.34 22.19 -1.44
C ASP A 281 11.70 22.80 -1.07
N ILE A 282 11.76 23.52 0.05
CA ILE A 282 13.01 24.14 0.53
C ILE A 282 14.04 23.05 0.86
N ILE A 283 13.59 22.00 1.55
CA ILE A 283 14.44 20.88 1.95
C ILE A 283 14.84 20.07 0.73
N ALA A 284 13.87 19.73 -0.13
CA ALA A 284 14.11 18.96 -1.34
C ALA A 284 15.10 19.68 -2.28
N LYS A 285 14.91 20.99 -2.50
CA LYS A 285 15.83 21.83 -3.27
C LYS A 285 17.21 21.90 -2.65
N GLN A 286 17.31 22.13 -1.34
CA GLN A 286 18.61 22.20 -0.68
C GLN A 286 19.34 20.85 -0.70
N ALA A 287 18.61 19.74 -0.55
CA ALA A 287 19.16 18.40 -0.71
C ALA A 287 19.67 18.17 -2.14
N ALA A 288 18.92 18.60 -3.15
CA ALA A 288 19.34 18.57 -4.55
C ALA A 288 20.59 19.42 -4.82
N LEU A 289 20.77 20.55 -4.13
CA LEU A 289 22.00 21.36 -4.19
C LEU A 289 23.20 20.72 -3.49
N SER A 290 22.94 19.94 -2.45
CA SER A 290 23.93 19.46 -1.49
C SER A 290 24.44 18.05 -1.78
N VAL A 291 23.62 17.23 -2.44
CA VAL A 291 23.92 15.81 -2.68
C VAL A 291 25.21 15.65 -3.49
N PRO A 292 26.07 14.65 -3.16
CA PRO A 292 27.24 14.32 -3.98
C PRO A 292 26.87 14.00 -5.42
N ASP A 293 27.67 14.48 -6.38
CA ASP A 293 27.35 14.38 -7.81
C ASP A 293 27.14 12.94 -8.30
N ILE A 294 27.87 11.97 -7.73
CA ILE A 294 27.75 10.54 -8.03
C ILE A 294 26.39 9.95 -7.67
N PHE A 295 25.61 10.61 -6.81
CA PHE A 295 24.26 10.17 -6.44
C PHE A 295 23.15 10.86 -7.24
N LEU A 296 23.43 11.98 -7.93
CA LEU A 296 22.43 12.72 -8.71
C LEU A 296 21.63 11.83 -9.68
N PRO A 297 22.26 10.95 -10.51
CA PRO A 297 21.50 10.08 -11.41
C PRO A 297 20.62 9.06 -10.68
N ARG A 298 21.00 8.64 -9.47
CA ARG A 298 20.21 7.71 -8.65
C ARG A 298 18.97 8.37 -8.05
N LEU A 299 19.09 9.62 -7.64
CA LEU A 299 17.96 10.39 -7.11
C LEU A 299 16.94 10.65 -8.23
N LEU A 300 17.40 10.94 -9.45
CA LEU A 300 16.54 11.10 -10.63
C LEU A 300 15.77 9.83 -11.05
N LEU A 301 16.13 8.66 -10.52
CA LEU A 301 15.39 7.41 -10.72
C LEU A 301 14.25 7.21 -9.70
N CYS A 302 14.19 8.02 -8.64
CA CYS A 302 13.15 7.94 -7.62
C CYS A 302 11.81 8.50 -8.13
N CYS A 303 10.73 8.13 -7.44
CA CYS A 303 9.43 8.76 -7.57
C CYS A 303 9.25 9.84 -6.49
N GLY A 304 8.28 10.75 -6.67
CA GLY A 304 7.90 11.74 -5.64
C GLY A 304 8.82 12.96 -5.48
N MET A 305 9.78 13.21 -6.36
CA MET A 305 10.53 14.48 -6.36
C MET A 305 9.65 15.67 -6.73
N SER A 306 9.91 16.82 -6.12
CA SER A 306 9.30 18.09 -6.50
C SER A 306 9.94 18.71 -7.74
N LYS A 307 9.24 19.67 -8.38
CA LYS A 307 9.74 20.42 -9.55
C LYS A 307 11.11 21.03 -9.25
N THR A 308 11.19 21.79 -8.16
CA THR A 308 12.38 22.54 -7.76
C THR A 308 13.60 21.63 -7.57
N SER A 309 13.41 20.49 -6.92
CA SER A 309 14.43 19.46 -6.72
C SER A 309 14.91 18.87 -8.06
N LEU A 310 13.99 18.50 -8.95
CA LEU A 310 14.31 17.98 -10.28
C LEU A 310 15.14 18.98 -11.11
N VAL A 311 14.64 20.22 -11.24
CA VAL A 311 15.31 21.28 -12.01
C VAL A 311 16.73 21.47 -11.51
N THR A 312 16.87 21.62 -10.20
CA THR A 312 18.16 21.82 -9.53
C THR A 312 19.15 20.69 -9.84
N MET A 313 18.71 19.42 -9.80
CA MET A 313 19.59 18.29 -10.10
C MET A 313 20.02 18.25 -11.57
N ILE A 314 19.11 18.53 -12.50
CA ILE A 314 19.41 18.51 -13.95
C ILE A 314 20.34 19.66 -14.30
N GLU A 315 20.12 20.85 -13.74
CA GLU A 315 21.02 21.99 -13.92
C GLU A 315 22.41 21.69 -13.37
N ARG A 316 22.52 21.09 -12.18
CA ARG A 316 23.81 20.69 -11.60
C ARG A 316 24.54 19.70 -12.49
N LEU A 317 23.86 18.67 -12.97
CA LEU A 317 24.45 17.72 -13.93
C LEU A 317 24.93 18.41 -15.19
N SER A 318 24.17 19.39 -15.70
CA SER A 318 24.52 20.11 -16.93
C SER A 318 25.73 21.02 -16.72
N LYS A 319 25.77 21.79 -15.62
CA LYS A 319 26.92 22.61 -15.22
C LYS A 319 28.18 21.77 -15.00
N LEU A 320 28.04 20.57 -14.42
CA LEU A 320 29.15 19.62 -14.28
C LEU A 320 29.69 19.18 -15.64
N GLY A 321 28.81 18.87 -16.60
CA GLY A 321 29.23 18.57 -17.96
C GLY A 321 29.94 19.73 -18.64
N GLU A 322 29.43 20.95 -18.52
CA GLU A 322 30.03 22.17 -19.09
C GLU A 322 31.42 22.47 -18.52
N SER A 323 31.69 22.03 -17.29
CA SER A 323 32.99 22.23 -16.63
C SER A 323 34.11 21.30 -17.11
N VAL A 324 33.80 20.28 -17.92
CA VAL A 324 34.74 19.24 -18.36
C VAL A 324 34.86 19.22 -19.88
N SER A 325 36.07 18.96 -20.40
CA SER A 325 36.34 18.93 -21.85
C SER A 325 35.59 17.83 -22.61
N ASP A 326 35.23 16.73 -21.92
CA ASP A 326 34.45 15.62 -22.47
C ASP A 326 33.27 15.29 -21.52
N PRO A 327 32.11 15.96 -21.70
CA PRO A 327 30.93 15.73 -20.88
C PRO A 327 30.42 14.28 -20.99
N SER A 328 30.56 13.67 -22.18
CA SER A 328 30.08 12.31 -22.44
C SER A 328 30.82 11.30 -21.58
N LYS A 329 32.14 11.46 -21.40
CA LYS A 329 32.93 10.59 -20.51
C LYS A 329 32.53 10.76 -19.04
N LEU A 330 32.33 12.00 -18.58
CA LEU A 330 31.89 12.30 -17.21
C LEU A 330 30.55 11.64 -16.89
N TYR A 331 29.52 11.89 -17.70
CA TYR A 331 28.19 11.32 -17.49
C TYR A 331 28.20 9.79 -17.55
N ASN A 332 29.05 9.25 -18.41
CA ASN A 332 29.30 7.83 -18.47
C ASN A 332 29.92 7.30 -17.16
N GLU A 333 30.87 8.01 -16.56
CA GLU A 333 31.47 7.64 -15.27
C GLU A 333 30.46 7.69 -14.11
N LEU A 334 29.58 8.70 -14.11
CA LEU A 334 28.47 8.78 -13.14
C LEU A 334 27.48 7.60 -13.24
N LEU A 335 27.39 6.97 -14.42
CA LEU A 335 26.57 5.76 -14.67
C LEU A 335 27.42 4.47 -14.74
N SER A 336 28.64 4.49 -14.23
CA SER A 336 29.54 3.33 -14.21
C SER A 336 29.05 2.24 -13.24
N THR A 337 29.52 1.00 -13.42
CA THR A 337 29.17 -0.11 -12.52
C THR A 337 29.65 0.12 -11.08
N SER A 338 30.74 0.86 -10.88
CA SER A 338 31.21 1.29 -9.56
C SER A 338 30.24 2.30 -8.94
N ALA A 339 29.84 3.34 -9.67
CA ALA A 339 28.85 4.31 -9.19
C ALA A 339 27.50 3.64 -8.87
N VAL A 340 27.02 2.76 -9.75
CA VAL A 340 25.76 2.01 -9.56
C VAL A 340 25.83 1.07 -8.35
N SER A 341 27.01 0.53 -8.03
CA SER A 341 27.17 -0.31 -6.84
C SER A 341 27.03 0.49 -5.53
N GLU A 342 27.43 1.76 -5.52
CA GLU A 342 27.21 2.66 -4.38
C GLU A 342 25.72 3.03 -4.22
N TRP A 343 24.92 2.94 -5.28
CA TRP A 343 23.48 3.19 -5.24
C TRP A 343 22.68 2.06 -4.57
N GLY A 344 23.31 0.93 -4.26
CA GLY A 344 22.62 -0.26 -3.74
C GLY A 344 21.75 -0.98 -4.78
N LEU A 345 21.91 -0.68 -6.07
CA LEU A 345 21.24 -1.44 -7.13
C LEU A 345 22.11 -2.65 -7.53
N GLN A 346 21.48 -3.82 -7.71
CA GLN A 346 22.15 -4.98 -8.29
C GLN A 346 22.75 -4.60 -9.65
N LYS A 347 23.93 -5.16 -10.01
CA LYS A 347 24.70 -4.85 -11.24
C LYS A 347 23.80 -4.79 -12.49
N GLY A 348 23.27 -3.61 -12.77
CA GLY A 348 22.34 -3.38 -13.87
C GLY A 348 23.09 -3.14 -15.17
N ASN A 349 22.53 -3.58 -16.29
CA ASN A 349 23.03 -3.18 -17.59
C ASN A 349 22.90 -1.65 -17.72
N ARG A 350 24.03 -0.97 -17.96
CA ARG A 350 24.11 0.48 -18.11
C ARG A 350 23.13 1.04 -19.15
N ILE A 351 22.86 0.28 -20.21
CA ILE A 351 21.85 0.63 -21.23
C ILE A 351 20.46 0.71 -20.60
N THR A 352 20.10 -0.25 -19.74
CA THR A 352 18.82 -0.27 -19.03
C THR A 352 18.69 0.91 -18.07
N ILE A 353 19.77 1.28 -17.38
CA ILE A 353 19.79 2.43 -16.47
C ILE A 353 19.56 3.72 -17.25
N LYS A 354 20.29 3.94 -18.36
CA LYS A 354 20.10 5.11 -19.24
C LYS A 354 18.66 5.22 -19.75
N LYS A 355 18.08 4.11 -20.23
CA LYS A 355 16.68 4.07 -20.69
C LYS A 355 15.69 4.41 -19.57
N ARG A 356 15.87 3.84 -18.38
CA ARG A 356 15.01 4.14 -17.22
C ARG A 356 15.12 5.59 -16.77
N LEU A 357 16.33 6.11 -16.72
CA LEU A 357 16.59 7.50 -16.33
C LEU A 357 15.95 8.47 -17.32
N HIS A 358 16.15 8.25 -18.62
CA HIS A 358 15.52 9.06 -19.67
C HIS A 358 14.00 9.00 -19.58
N GLY A 359 13.42 7.79 -19.45
CA GLY A 359 11.99 7.62 -19.30
C GLY A 359 11.42 8.34 -18.07
N ARG A 360 12.13 8.30 -16.93
CA ARG A 360 11.72 8.98 -15.70
C ARG A 360 11.78 10.50 -15.84
N ILE A 361 12.86 11.05 -16.37
CA ILE A 361 12.98 12.50 -16.61
C ILE A 361 11.87 12.96 -17.55
N ALA A 362 11.64 12.25 -18.66
CA ALA A 362 10.56 12.57 -19.59
C ALA A 362 9.16 12.48 -18.95
N SER A 363 8.92 11.52 -18.05
CA SER A 363 7.69 11.45 -17.28
C SER A 363 7.53 12.65 -16.35
N TYR A 364 8.58 13.05 -15.64
CA TYR A 364 8.53 14.22 -14.76
C TYR A 364 8.30 15.52 -15.51
N LEU A 365 9.04 15.76 -16.60
CA LEU A 365 8.87 16.94 -17.43
C LEU A 365 7.43 17.04 -17.95
N ARG A 366 6.82 15.91 -18.33
CA ARG A 366 5.41 15.86 -18.76
C ARG A 366 4.41 16.12 -17.65
N ILE A 367 4.64 15.55 -16.45
CA ILE A 367 3.77 15.78 -15.29
C ILE A 367 3.79 17.27 -14.93
N PHE A 368 4.98 17.87 -14.92
CA PHE A 368 5.15 19.27 -14.57
C PHE A 368 4.70 20.23 -15.68
N SER A 369 4.89 19.89 -16.97
CA SER A 369 4.38 20.71 -18.08
C SER A 369 2.86 20.81 -18.08
N ASN A 370 2.17 19.73 -17.70
CA ASN A 370 0.71 19.70 -17.67
C ASN A 370 0.11 20.50 -16.50
N ALA A 371 0.94 20.95 -15.56
CA ALA A 371 0.50 21.62 -14.33
C ALA A 371 0.85 23.13 -14.31
N MET A 372 1.35 23.71 -15.41
CA MET A 372 1.97 25.04 -15.39
C MET A 372 1.31 26.09 -16.29
N THR A 373 1.56 27.35 -15.93
CA THR A 373 1.27 28.56 -16.74
C THR A 373 2.30 28.75 -17.86
N ASP A 374 1.95 29.51 -18.90
CA ASP A 374 2.81 29.74 -20.07
C ASP A 374 4.22 30.26 -19.74
N GLY A 375 4.38 31.07 -18.68
CA GLY A 375 5.68 31.61 -18.26
C GLY A 375 6.62 30.60 -17.60
N GLU A 376 6.09 29.53 -16.98
CA GLU A 376 6.89 28.48 -16.36
C GLU A 376 7.25 27.35 -17.34
N GLN A 377 6.51 27.27 -18.45
CA GLN A 377 6.76 26.31 -19.52
C GLN A 377 8.12 26.56 -20.19
N ASP A 378 8.56 27.82 -20.26
CA ASP A 378 9.88 28.19 -20.79
C ASP A 378 11.05 27.66 -19.93
N GLU A 379 10.87 27.57 -18.61
CA GLU A 379 11.85 26.99 -17.69
C GLU A 379 12.00 25.48 -17.96
N LEU A 380 10.89 24.76 -18.11
CA LEU A 380 10.87 23.33 -18.46
C LEU A 380 11.46 23.05 -19.85
N ASN A 381 11.15 23.89 -20.84
CA ASN A 381 11.72 23.81 -22.19
C ASN A 381 13.23 24.02 -22.17
N THR A 382 13.74 24.87 -21.26
CA THR A 382 15.17 25.07 -21.07
C THR A 382 15.84 23.83 -20.43
N ILE A 383 15.14 23.17 -19.51
CA ILE A 383 15.61 21.92 -18.88
C ILE A 383 15.66 20.76 -19.87
N GLU A 384 14.66 20.63 -20.75
CA GLU A 384 14.67 19.60 -21.80
C GLU A 384 15.87 19.75 -22.74
N ARG A 385 16.30 21.00 -22.98
CA ARG A 385 17.46 21.35 -23.82
C ARG A 385 18.80 21.29 -23.09
N CYS A 386 18.81 20.99 -21.80
CA CYS A 386 20.04 20.90 -21.02
C CYS A 386 21.00 19.82 -21.56
N ALA A 387 22.31 20.07 -21.43
CA ALA A 387 23.37 19.22 -21.97
C ALA A 387 23.27 17.76 -21.49
N PHE A 388 22.87 17.53 -20.24
CA PHE A 388 22.71 16.18 -19.70
C PHE A 388 21.52 15.43 -20.33
N VAL A 389 20.37 16.10 -20.47
CA VAL A 389 19.13 15.49 -21.01
C VAL A 389 19.30 15.16 -22.49
N THR A 390 19.84 16.11 -23.26
CA THR A 390 20.13 15.93 -24.69
C THR A 390 21.16 14.82 -24.94
N TRP A 391 22.22 14.75 -24.15
CA TRP A 391 23.17 13.64 -24.18
C TRP A 391 22.48 12.30 -23.89
N LEU A 392 21.67 12.22 -22.82
CA LEU A 392 21.00 10.99 -22.42
C LEU A 392 20.02 10.49 -23.49
N ALA A 393 19.27 11.40 -24.12
CA ALA A 393 18.39 11.10 -25.25
C ALA A 393 19.17 10.52 -26.43
N SER A 394 20.32 11.10 -26.77
CA SER A 394 21.18 10.61 -27.87
C SER A 394 21.74 9.19 -27.62
N GLU A 395 22.10 8.87 -26.37
CA GLU A 395 22.61 7.57 -25.96
C GLU A 395 21.52 6.48 -25.99
N VAL A 396 20.28 6.85 -25.66
CA VAL A 396 19.13 5.93 -25.73
C VAL A 396 18.76 5.61 -27.18
N SER A 397 18.78 6.63 -28.05
CA SER A 397 18.48 6.50 -29.48
C SER A 397 19.53 5.72 -30.27
N THR A 398 20.80 5.79 -29.88
CA THR A 398 21.89 5.02 -30.55
C THR A 398 21.90 3.54 -30.15
N ALA A 399 21.40 3.20 -28.95
CA ALA A 399 21.35 1.83 -28.47
C ALA A 399 20.23 0.96 -29.09
N THR A 400 19.19 1.57 -29.66
CA THR A 400 18.07 0.86 -30.31
C THR A 400 18.38 0.42 -31.75
N VAL A 401 19.41 0.97 -32.39
CA VAL A 401 19.72 0.72 -33.81
C VAL A 401 20.47 -0.62 -34.06
N LYS A 402 20.95 -1.32 -33.01
CA LYS A 402 21.81 -2.53 -33.16
C LYS A 402 21.18 -3.89 -32.80
N LYS A 403 19.85 -3.99 -32.58
CA LYS A 403 19.18 -5.30 -32.48
C LYS A 403 17.90 -5.34 -33.31
N SER A 404 17.92 -6.20 -34.32
CA SER A 404 16.83 -6.53 -35.23
C SER A 404 15.60 -7.13 -34.53
N ASP A 405 14.44 -6.64 -34.95
CA ASP A 405 13.16 -7.32 -35.24
C ASP A 405 12.57 -8.32 -34.24
N SER A 406 11.53 -7.87 -33.51
CA SER A 406 10.15 -8.38 -33.67
C SER A 406 9.19 -7.96 -32.55
N THR A 407 9.67 -7.37 -31.45
CA THR A 407 8.80 -7.07 -30.27
C THR A 407 8.73 -5.59 -29.86
N THR A 408 9.55 -4.71 -30.44
CA THR A 408 9.53 -3.26 -30.16
C THR A 408 8.79 -2.42 -31.20
N ARG A 409 8.52 -2.95 -32.40
CA ARG A 409 7.77 -2.21 -33.45
C ARG A 409 6.37 -1.82 -33.00
N CYS A 410 5.71 -2.64 -32.18
CA CYS A 410 4.38 -2.33 -31.66
C CYS A 410 4.37 -1.08 -30.77
N PHE A 411 5.40 -0.83 -29.96
CA PHE A 411 5.42 0.32 -29.05
C PHE A 411 5.81 1.63 -29.76
N ASP A 412 6.74 1.57 -30.71
CA ASP A 412 7.16 2.74 -31.50
C ASP A 412 6.13 3.11 -32.60
N GLU A 413 5.39 2.12 -33.15
CA GLU A 413 4.24 2.38 -34.04
C GLU A 413 3.05 2.97 -33.27
N ILE A 414 2.80 2.52 -32.03
CA ILE A 414 1.80 3.15 -31.15
C ILE A 414 2.21 4.58 -30.78
N MET A 415 3.48 4.82 -30.43
CA MET A 415 3.98 6.16 -30.09
C MET A 415 4.02 7.11 -31.30
N ASN A 416 4.40 6.63 -32.49
CA ASN A 416 4.35 7.44 -33.70
C ASN A 416 2.91 7.68 -34.17
N SER A 417 1.98 6.74 -33.94
CA SER A 417 0.55 6.94 -34.19
C SER A 417 -0.08 7.97 -33.25
N LEU A 418 0.42 8.07 -32.01
CA LEU A 418 -0.02 9.09 -31.05
C LEU A 418 0.55 10.47 -31.41
N ASN A 419 1.81 10.55 -31.83
CA ASN A 419 2.43 11.81 -32.24
C ASN A 419 1.95 12.33 -33.60
N SER A 420 1.52 11.46 -34.53
CA SER A 420 0.91 11.86 -35.79
C SER A 420 -0.56 12.29 -35.67
N SER A 421 -1.18 12.06 -34.50
CA SER A 421 -2.59 12.36 -34.25
C SER A 421 -2.83 13.69 -33.53
N THR A 422 -1.76 14.42 -33.20
CA THR A 422 -1.83 15.76 -32.57
C THR A 422 -1.04 16.76 -33.39
N SER A 423 -1.57 17.09 -34.57
CA SER A 423 -1.20 18.30 -35.31
C SER A 423 -2.45 19.04 -35.78
N THR A 424 -3.28 19.45 -34.81
CA THR A 424 -4.25 20.54 -35.00
C THR A 424 -4.29 21.33 -33.70
N SER A 425 -3.79 22.56 -33.80
CA SER A 425 -3.76 23.63 -32.83
C SER A 425 -5.12 23.90 -32.16
N LEU A 426 -5.11 24.18 -30.85
CA LEU A 426 -5.50 25.47 -30.24
C LEU A 426 -5.71 25.28 -28.72
N ASP A 427 -4.93 26.07 -27.97
CA ASP A 427 -5.15 26.80 -26.72
C ASP A 427 -6.29 26.37 -25.77
N GLU A 428 -5.95 26.21 -24.48
CA GLU A 428 -6.59 26.94 -23.36
C GLU A 428 -5.98 26.58 -21.98
N GLU A 429 -5.48 27.62 -21.30
CA GLU A 429 -5.51 27.82 -19.84
C GLU A 429 -7.00 27.79 -19.36
N SER A 430 -7.38 27.38 -18.15
CA SER A 430 -7.03 28.04 -16.88
C SER A 430 -7.70 27.36 -15.66
N PHE A 431 -6.89 27.20 -14.61
CA PHE A 431 -7.08 27.45 -13.17
C PHE A 431 -8.45 27.33 -12.48
N ILE A 432 -8.41 26.67 -11.31
CA ILE A 432 -9.04 27.14 -10.07
C ILE A 432 -8.00 27.03 -8.95
N ASP A 433 -7.44 28.18 -8.57
CA ASP A 433 -7.01 28.48 -7.19
C ASP A 433 -8.02 29.51 -6.65
N LEU A 434 -8.35 29.42 -5.37
CA LEU A 434 -8.62 30.54 -4.43
C LEU A 434 -9.26 29.97 -3.15
N GLU A 435 -8.74 30.36 -2.00
CA GLU A 435 -9.45 31.33 -1.14
C GLU A 435 -8.49 31.97 -0.12
N ASP A 436 -8.57 33.31 -0.06
CA ASP A 436 -7.91 34.22 0.87
C ASP A 436 -8.72 34.36 2.17
N GLU A 437 -8.03 34.42 3.31
CA GLU A 437 -8.56 34.99 4.56
C GLU A 437 -8.40 36.52 4.58
N GLU A 438 -9.43 37.19 5.08
CA GLU A 438 -9.51 38.65 5.29
C GLU A 438 -8.39 39.19 6.20
N ILE A 439 -7.65 40.19 5.74
CA ILE A 439 -6.93 41.13 6.63
C ILE A 439 -7.26 42.57 6.23
N ASP A 440 -7.94 43.24 7.15
CA ASP A 440 -8.15 44.68 7.21
C ASP A 440 -6.87 45.40 7.64
N LEU A 441 -6.28 46.23 6.78
CA LEU A 441 -5.39 47.32 7.18
C LEU A 441 -5.52 48.52 6.23
N SER A 442 -6.17 49.55 6.73
CA SER A 442 -5.98 50.94 6.31
C SER A 442 -4.50 51.36 6.41
N ILE A 443 -3.99 52.08 5.40
CA ILE A 443 -3.15 53.31 5.47
C ILE A 443 -2.54 53.51 4.09
N GLY A 444 -2.74 54.71 3.53
CA GLY A 444 -2.52 54.99 2.12
C GLY A 444 -1.11 55.40 1.72
N GLU A 445 -0.90 55.49 0.42
CA GLU A 445 -0.13 56.56 -0.21
C GLU A 445 -0.46 56.66 -1.70
N ARG A 446 -0.51 57.91 -2.17
CA ARG A 446 -0.79 58.31 -3.56
C ARG A 446 0.31 57.82 -4.49
N ILE A 447 -0.05 57.16 -5.59
CA ILE A 447 0.66 57.30 -6.87
C ILE A 447 -0.36 57.43 -8.00
N VAL A 448 -0.33 58.60 -8.63
CA VAL A 448 -0.96 58.97 -9.90
C VAL A 448 -0.16 58.31 -11.03
N ILE A 449 -0.82 57.65 -11.99
CA ILE A 449 -0.41 57.58 -13.40
C ILE A 449 -1.65 57.35 -14.28
N ASP A 450 -1.59 57.99 -15.44
CA ASP A 450 -2.61 58.38 -16.41
C ASP A 450 -3.55 57.33 -17.00
N THR A 451 -4.78 57.79 -17.18
CA THR A 451 -5.77 57.37 -18.18
C THR A 451 -5.28 57.57 -19.62
N CYS A 452 -5.44 56.54 -20.47
CA CYS A 452 -5.50 56.70 -21.93
C CYS A 452 -6.70 55.94 -22.52
N ALA A 453 -7.35 56.59 -23.49
CA ALA A 453 -8.66 56.31 -24.11
C ALA A 453 -8.72 54.97 -24.88
N SER A 454 -9.78 54.19 -24.69
CA SER A 454 -10.94 53.97 -25.57
C SER A 454 -10.74 53.03 -26.77
N GLU A 455 -11.52 51.94 -26.82
CA GLU A 455 -12.29 51.55 -28.00
C GLU A 455 -13.57 50.80 -27.57
N GLY A 456 -14.68 51.11 -28.24
CA GLY A 456 -16.03 50.79 -27.81
C GLY A 456 -16.46 49.35 -28.14
N HIS A 457 -16.89 48.63 -27.11
CA HIS A 457 -17.86 47.54 -27.24
C HIS A 457 -19.13 47.91 -26.48
N THR A 458 -20.25 47.86 -27.20
CA THR A 458 -21.61 48.05 -26.68
C THR A 458 -21.82 47.18 -25.45
N ARG A 459 -21.82 47.84 -24.28
CA ARG A 459 -22.17 47.28 -22.97
C ARG A 459 -23.65 46.84 -23.03
N ARG A 460 -23.91 45.58 -23.41
CA ARG A 460 -25.23 44.97 -23.19
C ARG A 460 -25.48 44.95 -21.68
N SER A 461 -26.65 45.44 -21.29
CA SER A 461 -27.14 45.53 -19.92
C SER A 461 -27.03 44.17 -19.22
N ALA A 462 -26.38 44.14 -18.05
CA ALA A 462 -26.07 42.95 -17.24
C ALA A 462 -27.29 42.28 -16.56
N ASP A 463 -28.50 42.54 -17.05
CA ASP A 463 -29.77 42.03 -16.49
C ASP A 463 -30.49 41.04 -17.42
N SER A 464 -29.89 40.63 -18.55
CA SER A 464 -30.49 39.59 -19.39
C SER A 464 -30.34 38.23 -18.72
N ILE A 465 -31.43 37.73 -18.15
CA ILE A 465 -31.61 36.33 -17.72
C ILE A 465 -31.10 35.42 -18.85
N LEU A 466 -30.15 34.52 -18.57
CA LEU A 466 -29.77 33.50 -19.55
C LEU A 466 -30.99 32.64 -19.86
N THR A 467 -31.53 32.79 -21.06
CA THR A 467 -32.63 31.95 -21.55
C THR A 467 -32.07 30.75 -22.31
N GLU A 468 -32.87 29.70 -22.47
CA GLU A 468 -32.56 28.57 -23.36
C GLU A 468 -32.27 29.05 -24.79
N GLU A 469 -32.95 30.11 -25.25
CA GLU A 469 -32.70 30.75 -26.54
C GLU A 469 -31.30 31.38 -26.61
N PHE A 470 -30.81 31.97 -25.52
CA PHE A 470 -29.44 32.48 -25.47
C PHE A 470 -28.44 31.33 -25.67
N ILE A 471 -28.53 30.25 -24.88
CA ILE A 471 -27.65 29.07 -25.04
C ILE A 471 -27.70 28.57 -26.48
N LYS A 472 -28.90 28.34 -27.04
CA LYS A 472 -29.03 27.86 -28.42
C LYS A 472 -28.41 28.83 -29.43
N SER A 473 -28.59 30.13 -29.26
CA SER A 473 -28.03 31.15 -30.16
C SER A 473 -26.50 31.23 -30.08
N THR A 474 -25.93 31.08 -28.88
CA THR A 474 -24.48 31.11 -28.68
C THR A 474 -23.83 29.85 -29.24
N LEU A 475 -24.49 28.70 -29.12
CA LEU A 475 -24.04 27.43 -29.69
C LEU A 475 -24.13 27.43 -31.23
N THR A 476 -25.22 27.95 -31.81
CA THR A 476 -25.31 28.06 -33.28
C THR A 476 -24.33 29.07 -33.87
N ALA A 477 -23.94 30.09 -33.09
CA ALA A 477 -22.91 31.04 -33.45
C ALA A 477 -21.47 30.56 -33.19
N GLY A 478 -21.28 29.46 -32.45
CA GLY A 478 -19.96 28.94 -32.07
C GLY A 478 -19.22 29.79 -31.03
N GLU A 479 -19.92 30.66 -30.30
CA GLU A 479 -19.33 31.63 -29.35
C GLU A 479 -19.14 31.01 -27.94
N TYR A 480 -18.39 29.92 -27.83
CA TYR A 480 -18.22 29.16 -26.58
C TYR A 480 -17.66 29.99 -25.42
N ASP A 481 -16.70 30.90 -25.67
CA ASP A 481 -16.11 31.75 -24.64
C ASP A 481 -17.13 32.70 -24.00
N LEU A 482 -18.09 33.18 -24.79
CA LEU A 482 -19.18 34.02 -24.32
C LEU A 482 -20.11 33.22 -23.41
N LEU A 483 -20.40 31.97 -23.79
CA LEU A 483 -21.18 31.04 -22.97
C LEU A 483 -20.46 30.74 -21.65
N VAL A 484 -19.15 30.43 -21.67
CA VAL A 484 -18.34 30.17 -20.47
C VAL A 484 -18.35 31.37 -19.53
N LYS A 485 -18.07 32.58 -20.02
CA LYS A 485 -18.09 33.82 -19.21
C LYS A 485 -19.45 34.07 -18.58
N SER A 486 -20.52 33.81 -19.32
CA SER A 486 -21.90 33.99 -18.85
C SER A 486 -22.28 32.96 -17.77
N LEU A 487 -21.87 31.70 -17.93
CA LEU A 487 -22.09 30.63 -16.95
C LEU A 487 -21.26 30.85 -15.68
N GLU A 488 -20.02 31.34 -15.80
CA GLU A 488 -19.16 31.68 -14.65
C GLU A 488 -19.77 32.82 -13.83
N GLN A 489 -20.33 33.83 -14.50
CA GLN A 489 -21.04 34.91 -13.83
C GLN A 489 -22.27 34.40 -13.05
N ILE A 490 -23.08 33.51 -13.66
CA ILE A 490 -24.20 32.86 -12.96
C ILE A 490 -23.74 32.04 -11.78
N LYS A 491 -22.66 31.27 -11.92
CA LYS A 491 -22.10 30.46 -10.83
C LYS A 491 -21.78 31.34 -9.63
N ASN A 492 -21.08 32.44 -9.87
CA ASN A 492 -20.68 33.39 -8.82
C ASN A 492 -21.91 34.10 -8.21
N ASP A 493 -22.89 34.49 -9.01
CA ASP A 493 -24.13 35.12 -8.51
C ASP A 493 -25.00 34.14 -7.71
N ALA A 494 -25.09 32.87 -8.12
CA ALA A 494 -25.83 31.82 -7.41
C ALA A 494 -25.21 31.53 -6.04
N PHE A 495 -23.86 31.47 -5.97
CA PHE A 495 -23.12 31.26 -4.73
C PHE A 495 -23.28 32.44 -3.76
N LEU A 496 -23.17 33.68 -4.27
CA LEU A 496 -23.20 34.89 -3.44
C LEU A 496 -24.59 35.28 -2.95
N ARG A 497 -25.64 35.08 -3.76
CA ARG A 497 -26.95 35.71 -3.47
C ARG A 497 -27.95 34.82 -2.74
N LYS A 498 -27.69 33.51 -2.56
CA LYS A 498 -28.68 32.51 -2.02
C LYS A 498 -30.09 32.66 -2.63
N LYS A 499 -30.21 33.30 -3.78
CA LYS A 499 -31.48 33.51 -4.49
C LYS A 499 -31.64 32.31 -5.40
N GLU A 500 -32.83 31.70 -5.38
CA GLU A 500 -33.22 30.62 -6.30
C GLU A 500 -33.19 31.13 -7.75
N VAL A 501 -31.99 31.18 -8.33
CA VAL A 501 -31.83 31.17 -9.77
C VAL A 501 -32.17 29.74 -10.17
N ASP A 502 -33.13 29.58 -11.08
CA ASP A 502 -33.55 28.26 -11.59
C ASP A 502 -32.43 27.67 -12.47
N THR A 503 -31.42 27.14 -11.80
CA THR A 503 -30.25 26.47 -12.40
C THR A 503 -30.65 25.15 -13.07
N SER A 504 -31.79 24.56 -12.71
CA SER A 504 -32.28 23.30 -13.31
C SER A 504 -32.65 23.50 -14.78
N ALA A 505 -33.38 24.57 -15.11
CA ALA A 505 -33.73 24.89 -16.50
C ALA A 505 -32.49 25.11 -17.38
N LEU A 506 -31.47 25.77 -16.84
CA LEU A 506 -30.22 26.07 -17.54
C LEU A 506 -29.39 24.80 -17.79
N VAL A 507 -29.26 23.94 -16.78
CA VAL A 507 -28.58 22.64 -16.91
C VAL A 507 -29.30 21.76 -17.92
N THR A 508 -30.62 21.69 -17.87
CA THR A 508 -31.44 20.91 -18.82
C THR A 508 -31.25 21.42 -20.25
N ALA A 509 -31.21 22.74 -20.46
CA ALA A 509 -30.94 23.34 -21.77
C ALA A 509 -29.55 23.00 -22.30
N LEU A 510 -28.50 23.04 -21.46
CA LEU A 510 -27.13 22.66 -21.84
C LEU A 510 -27.07 21.18 -22.24
N MET A 511 -27.70 20.30 -21.45
CA MET A 511 -27.71 18.86 -21.67
C MET A 511 -28.47 18.48 -22.95
N ASN A 512 -29.64 19.08 -23.19
CA ASN A 512 -30.41 18.87 -24.42
C ASN A 512 -29.68 19.38 -25.67
N SER A 513 -28.99 20.51 -25.54
CA SER A 513 -28.17 21.06 -26.62
C SER A 513 -27.00 20.14 -26.94
N TYR A 514 -26.32 19.60 -25.92
CA TYR A 514 -25.25 18.62 -26.10
C TYR A 514 -25.74 17.34 -26.78
N ALA A 515 -26.86 16.78 -26.31
CA ALA A 515 -27.48 15.59 -26.90
C ALA A 515 -27.88 15.76 -28.38
N SER A 516 -28.15 17.00 -28.81
CA SER A 516 -28.53 17.33 -30.19
C SER A 516 -27.34 17.68 -31.09
N SER A 517 -26.17 17.96 -30.51
CA SER A 517 -25.01 18.56 -31.20
C SER A 517 -24.05 17.58 -31.88
N ASN A 518 -24.37 16.28 -31.97
CA ASN A 518 -23.47 15.24 -32.50
C ASN A 518 -22.05 15.24 -31.85
N CYS A 519 -21.96 15.47 -30.54
CA CYS A 519 -20.71 15.39 -29.75
C CYS A 519 -19.67 16.48 -30.10
N ASP A 520 -20.06 17.75 -30.14
CA ASP A 520 -19.09 18.86 -30.19
C ASP A 520 -18.22 18.86 -28.92
N HIS A 521 -16.90 18.68 -29.09
CA HIS A 521 -15.93 18.65 -27.99
C HIS A 521 -15.90 19.94 -27.17
N SER A 522 -16.13 21.09 -27.79
CA SER A 522 -16.15 22.40 -27.11
C SER A 522 -17.35 22.48 -26.17
N LEU A 523 -18.51 22.04 -26.64
CA LEU A 523 -19.71 21.93 -25.80
C LEU A 523 -19.54 20.87 -24.71
N ALA A 524 -18.87 19.75 -25.00
CA ALA A 524 -18.57 18.73 -24.01
C ALA A 524 -17.74 19.29 -22.84
N ARG A 525 -16.73 20.14 -23.11
CA ARG A 525 -15.94 20.83 -22.07
C ARG A 525 -16.82 21.75 -21.21
N VAL A 526 -17.70 22.53 -21.84
CA VAL A 526 -18.64 23.40 -21.12
C VAL A 526 -19.57 22.58 -20.22
N VAL A 527 -20.13 21.48 -20.74
CA VAL A 527 -20.98 20.56 -19.98
C VAL A 527 -20.23 19.94 -18.80
N LEU A 528 -19.02 19.43 -19.02
CA LEU A 528 -18.19 18.84 -17.96
C LEU A 528 -17.85 19.82 -16.84
N LYS A 529 -17.56 21.08 -17.18
CA LYS A 529 -17.22 22.11 -16.19
C LYS A 529 -18.45 22.58 -15.42
N PHE A 530 -19.51 22.96 -16.13
CA PHE A 530 -20.60 23.73 -15.52
C PHE A 530 -21.78 22.88 -15.06
N VAL A 531 -22.08 21.74 -15.68
CA VAL A 531 -23.22 20.91 -15.22
C VAL A 531 -23.04 20.43 -13.78
N PRO A 532 -21.88 19.85 -13.37
CA PRO A 532 -21.66 19.47 -11.97
C PRO A 532 -21.79 20.63 -10.98
N GLN A 533 -21.23 21.80 -11.35
CA GLN A 533 -21.21 22.99 -10.49
C GLN A 533 -22.60 23.62 -10.34
N LEU A 534 -23.34 23.77 -11.43
CA LEU A 534 -24.67 24.39 -11.43
C LEU A 534 -25.75 23.48 -10.83
N SER A 535 -25.57 22.16 -10.90
CA SER A 535 -26.52 21.19 -10.34
C SER A 535 -26.28 20.82 -8.88
N GLN A 536 -25.23 21.36 -8.24
CA GLN A 536 -24.85 21.05 -6.85
C GLN A 536 -26.01 21.19 -5.85
N PHE A 537 -26.89 22.18 -6.05
CA PHE A 537 -28.00 22.53 -5.15
C PHE A 537 -29.39 22.19 -5.69
N SER A 538 -29.51 21.86 -6.98
CA SER A 538 -30.79 21.58 -7.66
C SER A 538 -30.68 20.29 -8.48
N CYS A 539 -30.72 19.14 -7.80
CA CYS A 539 -30.81 17.83 -8.45
C CYS A 539 -32.28 17.39 -8.48
N ASP A 540 -32.83 17.20 -9.67
CA ASP A 540 -34.19 16.69 -9.86
C ASP A 540 -34.23 15.49 -10.82
N ASP A 541 -35.39 14.85 -10.89
CA ASP A 541 -35.64 13.69 -11.74
C ASP A 541 -35.38 13.98 -13.22
N THR A 542 -35.57 15.22 -13.68
CA THR A 542 -35.39 15.59 -15.10
C THR A 542 -33.92 15.57 -15.48
N LEU A 543 -33.04 16.06 -14.61
CA LEU A 543 -31.60 15.99 -14.78
C LEU A 543 -31.12 14.53 -14.78
N TRP A 544 -31.61 13.71 -13.86
CA TRP A 544 -31.22 12.30 -13.78
C TRP A 544 -31.67 11.51 -15.02
N GLN A 545 -32.87 11.76 -15.53
CA GLN A 545 -33.34 11.21 -16.81
C GLN A 545 -32.49 11.68 -17.99
N ALA A 546 -32.05 12.93 -18.01
CA ALA A 546 -31.17 13.43 -19.05
C ALA A 546 -29.82 12.68 -19.06
N ILE A 547 -29.19 12.53 -17.88
CA ILE A 547 -27.88 11.88 -17.72
C ILE A 547 -27.95 10.38 -18.01
N PHE A 548 -28.86 9.66 -17.35
CA PHE A 548 -28.84 8.19 -17.36
C PHE A 548 -29.68 7.54 -18.45
N ILE A 549 -30.59 8.27 -19.10
CA ILE A 549 -31.46 7.74 -20.17
C ILE A 549 -31.17 8.46 -21.49
N SER A 550 -31.49 9.76 -21.56
CA SER A 550 -31.61 10.46 -22.84
C SER A 550 -30.29 10.64 -23.57
N MET A 551 -29.19 10.92 -22.85
CA MET A 551 -27.89 11.14 -23.47
C MET A 551 -27.17 9.84 -23.83
N ALA A 552 -27.35 8.80 -23.05
CA ALA A 552 -26.69 7.52 -23.31
C ALA A 552 -27.16 6.85 -24.60
N GLU A 553 -28.42 7.08 -25.02
CA GLU A 553 -28.94 6.60 -26.30
C GLU A 553 -28.40 7.41 -27.50
N LYS A 554 -27.98 8.67 -27.29
CA LYS A 554 -27.72 9.63 -28.37
C LYS A 554 -26.25 10.01 -28.57
N SER A 555 -25.41 9.91 -27.53
CA SER A 555 -24.01 10.34 -27.60
C SER A 555 -23.09 9.26 -28.19
N ALA A 556 -22.18 9.66 -29.08
CA ALA A 556 -21.14 8.78 -29.63
C ALA A 556 -19.93 8.62 -28.68
N ASP A 557 -19.74 9.51 -27.71
CA ASP A 557 -18.58 9.51 -26.82
C ASP A 557 -18.94 9.21 -25.36
N GLU A 558 -18.84 7.93 -25.02
CA GLU A 558 -19.16 7.36 -23.71
C GLU A 558 -18.20 7.84 -22.59
N GLN A 559 -16.97 8.21 -22.94
CA GLN A 559 -15.94 8.60 -21.98
C GLN A 559 -16.23 9.98 -21.36
N TYR A 560 -16.81 10.90 -22.13
CA TYR A 560 -17.30 12.18 -21.61
C TYR A 560 -18.44 11.98 -20.61
N LEU A 561 -19.36 11.05 -20.88
CA LEU A 561 -20.46 10.78 -19.95
C LEU A 561 -19.98 10.20 -18.62
N LEU A 562 -18.99 9.30 -18.65
CA LEU A 562 -18.36 8.77 -17.44
C LEU A 562 -17.65 9.88 -16.62
N SER A 563 -17.00 10.81 -17.32
CA SER A 563 -16.34 11.98 -16.71
C SER A 563 -17.37 12.94 -16.09
N LEU A 564 -18.47 13.19 -16.78
CA LEU A 564 -19.57 14.02 -16.30
C LEU A 564 -20.18 13.45 -15.02
N VAL A 565 -20.48 12.15 -15.01
CA VAL A 565 -20.99 11.45 -13.82
C VAL A 565 -20.02 11.57 -12.65
N SER A 566 -18.72 11.41 -12.90
CA SER A 566 -17.68 11.55 -11.87
C SER A 566 -17.63 12.99 -11.33
N GLY A 567 -17.70 13.99 -12.21
CA GLY A 567 -17.78 15.40 -11.84
C GLY A 567 -19.02 15.72 -10.99
N CYS A 568 -20.20 15.25 -11.41
CA CYS A 568 -21.44 15.40 -10.64
C CYS A 568 -21.29 14.83 -9.23
N VAL A 569 -20.74 13.63 -9.09
CA VAL A 569 -20.55 13.01 -7.77
C VAL A 569 -19.65 13.84 -6.85
N THR A 570 -18.58 14.43 -7.38
CA THR A 570 -17.67 15.26 -6.58
C THR A 570 -18.27 16.59 -6.12
N HIS A 571 -19.27 17.13 -6.83
CA HIS A 571 -19.84 18.45 -6.55
C HIS A 571 -21.20 18.39 -5.84
N TRP A 572 -22.00 17.35 -6.07
CA TRP A 572 -23.33 17.24 -5.49
C TRP A 572 -23.30 17.09 -3.97
N SER A 573 -24.28 17.71 -3.31
CA SER A 573 -24.49 17.52 -1.87
C SER A 573 -24.83 16.06 -1.53
N GLU A 574 -24.52 15.63 -0.30
CA GLU A 574 -24.85 14.29 0.20
C GLU A 574 -26.35 13.98 0.07
N GLN A 575 -27.21 14.99 0.31
CA GLN A 575 -28.66 14.87 0.12
C GLN A 575 -29.03 14.61 -1.36
N GLY A 576 -28.42 15.35 -2.30
CA GLY A 576 -28.63 15.17 -3.74
C GLY A 576 -28.15 13.79 -4.22
N LEU A 577 -26.97 13.35 -3.76
CA LEU A 577 -26.44 12.02 -4.04
C LEU A 577 -27.39 10.93 -3.54
N ASN A 578 -27.87 11.04 -2.30
CA ASN A 578 -28.77 10.06 -1.70
C ASN A 578 -30.15 10.05 -2.37
N ALA A 579 -30.66 11.21 -2.78
CA ALA A 579 -31.90 11.31 -3.55
C ALA A 579 -31.76 10.63 -4.92
N CYS A 580 -30.66 10.88 -5.64
CA CYS A 580 -30.38 10.25 -6.93
C CYS A 580 -30.20 8.72 -6.80
N LYS A 581 -29.45 8.24 -5.79
CA LYS A 581 -29.34 6.80 -5.48
C LYS A 581 -30.72 6.18 -5.28
N LYS A 582 -31.58 6.79 -4.46
CA LYS A 582 -32.96 6.30 -4.24
C LYS A 582 -33.77 6.29 -5.53
N TRP A 583 -33.68 7.36 -6.33
CA TRP A 583 -34.36 7.44 -7.61
C TRP A 583 -33.95 6.30 -8.54
N ILE A 584 -32.65 6.04 -8.72
CA ILE A 584 -32.13 4.91 -9.51
C ILE A 584 -32.75 3.59 -9.04
N LEU A 585 -32.77 3.36 -7.71
CA LEU A 585 -33.33 2.15 -7.12
C LEU A 585 -34.85 2.00 -7.33
N THR A 586 -35.58 3.10 -7.52
CA THR A 586 -37.03 3.09 -7.78
C THR A 586 -37.42 2.88 -9.25
N GLN A 587 -36.49 3.02 -10.21
CA GLN A 587 -36.76 2.91 -11.66
C GLN A 587 -36.92 1.46 -12.17
N ASN A 588 -37.57 0.59 -11.41
CA ASN A 588 -37.60 -0.87 -11.64
C ASN A 588 -38.26 -1.29 -12.99
N ASP A 589 -39.05 -0.40 -13.59
CA ASP A 589 -39.79 -0.63 -14.84
C ASP A 589 -39.06 -0.09 -16.10
N LEU A 590 -38.05 0.77 -15.96
CA LEU A 590 -37.34 1.43 -17.07
C LEU A 590 -36.05 0.68 -17.50
N LYS A 591 -35.99 -0.63 -17.27
CA LYS A 591 -34.80 -1.48 -17.42
C LYS A 591 -34.12 -1.42 -18.79
N ASN A 592 -34.84 -1.05 -19.86
CA ASN A 592 -34.28 -0.97 -21.21
C ASN A 592 -33.80 0.45 -21.59
N ALA A 593 -34.09 1.46 -20.77
CA ALA A 593 -33.80 2.86 -21.09
C ALA A 593 -32.60 3.42 -20.29
N LEU A 594 -32.25 2.81 -19.15
CA LEU A 594 -31.12 3.26 -18.33
C LEU A 594 -29.78 2.75 -18.88
N SER A 595 -28.80 3.65 -18.97
CA SER A 595 -27.41 3.31 -19.20
C SER A 595 -26.80 2.67 -17.96
N MET A 596 -26.79 1.34 -17.95
CA MET A 596 -26.30 0.56 -16.83
C MET A 596 -24.84 0.90 -16.48
N ARG A 597 -23.99 1.19 -17.48
CA ARG A 597 -22.59 1.57 -17.23
C ARG A 597 -22.46 2.88 -16.46
N LEU A 598 -23.21 3.92 -16.86
CA LEU A 598 -23.21 5.22 -16.18
C LEU A 598 -23.79 5.11 -14.77
N VAL A 599 -24.85 4.32 -14.62
CA VAL A 599 -25.45 4.03 -13.31
C VAL A 599 -24.45 3.36 -12.39
N ILE A 600 -23.75 2.32 -12.87
CA ILE A 600 -22.71 1.62 -12.09
C ILE A 600 -21.58 2.59 -11.72
N ARG A 601 -21.10 3.40 -12.66
CA ARG A 601 -20.08 4.44 -12.39
C ARG A 601 -20.52 5.40 -11.29
N PHE A 602 -21.76 5.89 -11.37
CA PHE A 602 -22.34 6.79 -10.38
C PHE A 602 -22.41 6.14 -9.00
N LEU A 603 -22.93 4.92 -8.91
CA LEU A 603 -23.07 4.20 -7.64
C LEU A 603 -21.71 3.90 -6.99
N VAL A 604 -20.69 3.55 -7.77
CA VAL A 604 -19.32 3.35 -7.26
C VAL A 604 -18.70 4.67 -6.84
N ALA A 605 -18.76 5.71 -7.67
CA ALA A 605 -18.17 7.00 -7.34
C ALA A 605 -18.80 7.60 -6.08
N SER A 606 -20.13 7.53 -5.96
CA SER A 606 -20.89 8.07 -4.82
C SER A 606 -20.84 7.18 -3.57
N SER A 607 -20.14 6.05 -3.63
CA SER A 607 -19.85 5.24 -2.45
C SER A 607 -18.71 5.80 -1.61
N GLU A 608 -17.90 6.75 -2.12
CA GLU A 608 -16.71 7.30 -1.44
C GLU A 608 -15.60 6.27 -1.12
N GLN A 609 -15.70 5.04 -1.64
CA GLN A 609 -14.63 4.07 -1.49
C GLN A 609 -13.48 4.34 -2.48
N GLU A 610 -12.38 4.84 -1.95
CA GLU A 610 -11.15 5.07 -2.71
C GLU A 610 -10.40 3.76 -3.04
N SER A 611 -10.49 2.75 -2.18
CA SER A 611 -9.81 1.47 -2.39
C SER A 611 -10.52 0.26 -1.81
N ILE A 612 -10.54 -0.81 -2.61
CA ILE A 612 -10.97 -2.15 -2.22
C ILE A 612 -9.98 -2.78 -1.21
N ASP A 613 -8.71 -2.42 -1.23
CA ASP A 613 -7.74 -3.00 -0.29
C ASP A 613 -7.91 -2.45 1.15
N CYS A 614 -8.74 -1.41 1.35
CA CYS A 614 -9.02 -0.79 2.66
C CYS A 614 -10.30 -1.29 3.35
N PHE A 615 -10.92 -2.38 2.87
CA PHE A 615 -12.20 -2.88 3.39
C PHE A 615 -12.20 -3.28 4.88
N HIS A 616 -11.04 -3.47 5.52
CA HIS A 616 -10.94 -4.09 6.85
C HIS A 616 -11.09 -3.15 8.06
N SER A 617 -11.22 -1.82 7.88
CA SER A 617 -11.11 -0.90 9.05
C SER A 617 -12.16 0.19 9.20
N CYS A 618 -13.26 0.18 8.44
CA CYS A 618 -14.26 1.25 8.54
C CYS A 618 -15.68 0.72 8.77
N ASP A 619 -16.04 0.50 10.04
CA ASP A 619 -17.41 0.20 10.49
C ASP A 619 -18.36 1.38 10.24
N LYS A 620 -17.84 2.62 10.09
CA LYS A 620 -18.62 3.83 9.81
C LYS A 620 -19.23 3.86 8.39
N PHE A 621 -18.76 3.00 7.49
CA PHE A 621 -19.17 3.00 6.09
C PHE A 621 -20.61 2.49 5.87
N GLU A 622 -21.05 1.53 6.69
CA GLU A 622 -22.25 0.73 6.39
C GLU A 622 -23.57 1.49 6.62
N SER A 623 -23.55 2.59 7.39
CA SER A 623 -24.79 3.33 7.70
C SER A 623 -25.26 4.26 6.57
N ASN A 624 -24.36 4.72 5.69
CA ASN A 624 -24.67 5.86 4.81
C ASN A 624 -24.90 5.50 3.34
N PHE A 625 -24.50 4.31 2.88
CA PHE A 625 -24.66 3.94 1.48
C PHE A 625 -26.02 3.29 1.19
N VAL A 626 -26.93 4.03 0.53
CA VAL A 626 -28.34 3.63 0.29
C VAL A 626 -28.49 2.22 -0.29
N CYS A 627 -27.60 1.80 -1.20
CA CYS A 627 -27.69 0.48 -1.84
C CYS A 627 -27.47 -0.70 -0.88
N VAL A 628 -26.86 -0.49 0.29
CA VAL A 628 -26.65 -1.54 1.31
C VAL A 628 -27.56 -1.40 2.52
N GLN A 629 -28.40 -0.37 2.59
CA GLN A 629 -29.29 -0.13 3.74
C GLN A 629 -30.41 -1.18 3.86
N SER A 630 -30.83 -1.80 2.76
CA SER A 630 -31.84 -2.87 2.76
C SER A 630 -31.45 -3.99 1.79
N MET A 631 -31.95 -5.20 2.07
CA MET A 631 -31.78 -6.34 1.18
C MET A 631 -32.41 -6.11 -0.20
N GLU A 632 -33.56 -5.44 -0.25
CA GLU A 632 -34.24 -5.10 -1.52
C GLU A 632 -33.38 -4.16 -2.40
N ASN A 633 -32.75 -3.15 -1.77
CA ASN A 633 -31.86 -2.23 -2.47
C ASN A 633 -30.61 -2.95 -2.99
N ALA A 634 -30.05 -3.86 -2.18
CA ALA A 634 -28.89 -4.67 -2.55
C ALA A 634 -29.21 -5.60 -3.73
N GLU A 635 -30.36 -6.29 -3.69
CA GLU A 635 -30.85 -7.11 -4.79
C GLU A 635 -31.04 -6.30 -6.07
N PHE A 636 -31.61 -5.10 -5.96
CA PHE A 636 -31.83 -4.25 -7.12
C PHE A 636 -30.53 -3.75 -7.74
N ALA A 637 -29.60 -3.25 -6.91
CA ALA A 637 -28.29 -2.83 -7.38
C ALA A 637 -27.51 -4.00 -8.01
N MET A 638 -27.64 -5.21 -7.47
CA MET A 638 -27.05 -6.40 -8.08
C MET A 638 -27.73 -6.82 -9.38
N LYS A 639 -29.05 -6.65 -9.52
CA LYS A 639 -29.76 -6.86 -10.80
C LYS A 639 -29.22 -5.93 -11.89
N ILE A 640 -28.94 -4.67 -11.57
CA ILE A 640 -28.29 -3.72 -12.50
C ILE A 640 -26.93 -4.26 -12.96
N VAL A 641 -26.10 -4.73 -12.03
CA VAL A 641 -24.78 -5.31 -12.37
C VAL A 641 -24.90 -6.54 -13.26
N LEU A 642 -25.80 -7.46 -12.93
CA LEU A 642 -25.99 -8.70 -13.71
C LEU A 642 -26.52 -8.40 -15.11
N GLN A 643 -27.46 -7.46 -15.26
CA GLN A 643 -27.97 -7.02 -16.56
C GLN A 643 -26.89 -6.34 -17.41
N TYR A 644 -26.07 -5.49 -16.79
CA TYR A 644 -24.93 -4.88 -17.46
C TYR A 644 -23.97 -5.95 -18.01
N LEU A 645 -23.62 -6.93 -17.18
CA LEU A 645 -22.76 -8.03 -17.60
C LEU A 645 -23.40 -8.83 -18.74
N GLU A 646 -24.68 -9.17 -18.67
CA GLU A 646 -25.37 -9.87 -19.76
C GLU A 646 -25.31 -9.11 -21.09
N LEU A 647 -25.48 -7.79 -21.07
CA LEU A 647 -25.38 -6.94 -22.26
C LEU A 647 -23.95 -6.90 -22.80
N GLU A 648 -22.95 -6.72 -21.93
CA GLU A 648 -21.55 -6.61 -22.34
C GLU A 648 -21.00 -7.91 -22.95
N MET A 649 -21.41 -9.08 -22.42
CA MET A 649 -20.97 -10.40 -22.94
C MET A 649 -21.49 -10.72 -24.34
N THR A 650 -22.60 -10.07 -24.77
CA THR A 650 -23.10 -10.24 -26.15
C THR A 650 -22.26 -9.48 -27.19
N SER A 651 -21.44 -8.54 -26.73
CA SER A 651 -20.44 -7.88 -27.57
C SER A 651 -19.17 -8.73 -27.53
N ASP A 652 -18.75 -9.31 -28.66
CA ASP A 652 -17.58 -10.22 -28.83
C ASP A 652 -16.20 -9.64 -28.38
N LYS A 653 -16.18 -8.50 -27.70
CA LYS A 653 -14.98 -7.89 -27.10
C LYS A 653 -14.60 -8.64 -25.83
N LEU A 654 -13.68 -9.59 -25.99
CA LEU A 654 -13.02 -10.39 -24.96
C LEU A 654 -12.84 -9.70 -23.60
N LEU A 655 -13.27 -10.45 -22.57
CA LEU A 655 -13.39 -10.19 -21.13
C LEU A 655 -12.14 -9.77 -20.33
N LEU A 656 -11.06 -9.35 -20.97
CA LEU A 656 -9.94 -8.77 -20.26
C LEU A 656 -10.09 -7.25 -20.27
N PRO A 657 -10.22 -6.61 -19.09
CA PRO A 657 -10.37 -5.17 -19.03
C PRO A 657 -9.23 -4.50 -19.79
N THR A 658 -9.59 -3.64 -20.74
CA THR A 658 -8.63 -2.79 -21.43
C THR A 658 -8.08 -1.81 -20.39
N CYS A 659 -6.77 -1.88 -20.17
CA CYS A 659 -5.98 -1.36 -19.02
C CYS A 659 -6.10 0.13 -18.63
N ASN A 660 -7.04 0.91 -19.16
CA ASN A 660 -6.90 2.37 -19.12
C ASN A 660 -7.87 3.13 -18.19
N GLU A 661 -8.90 2.50 -17.59
CA GLU A 661 -9.93 3.24 -16.83
C GLU A 661 -10.32 2.64 -15.46
N GLU A 662 -9.48 1.79 -14.88
CA GLU A 662 -9.86 1.04 -13.67
C GLU A 662 -9.36 1.68 -12.37
N ARG A 663 -10.28 1.96 -11.44
CA ARG A 663 -9.92 2.26 -10.04
C ARG A 663 -9.29 1.01 -9.42
N ASN A 664 -8.01 1.07 -9.06
CA ASN A 664 -7.25 -0.05 -8.48
C ASN A 664 -7.17 -1.31 -9.38
N ASN A 665 -7.20 -1.15 -10.72
CA ASN A 665 -7.21 -2.28 -11.67
C ASN A 665 -8.43 -3.22 -11.51
N LEU A 666 -9.58 -2.67 -11.11
CA LEU A 666 -10.85 -3.39 -11.08
C LEU A 666 -11.96 -2.59 -11.78
N PRO A 667 -12.86 -3.27 -12.50
CA PRO A 667 -13.94 -2.61 -13.20
C PRO A 667 -15.05 -2.22 -12.21
N ASP A 668 -15.70 -1.07 -12.44
CA ASP A 668 -16.68 -0.48 -11.52
C ASP A 668 -17.80 -1.46 -11.12
N TRP A 669 -18.27 -2.31 -12.02
CA TRP A 669 -19.31 -3.31 -11.71
C TRP A 669 -18.86 -4.33 -10.64
N LEU A 670 -17.56 -4.68 -10.63
CA LEU A 670 -16.99 -5.58 -9.64
C LEU A 670 -16.78 -4.87 -8.31
N ILE A 671 -16.38 -3.60 -8.35
CA ILE A 671 -16.28 -2.74 -7.17
C ILE A 671 -17.65 -2.63 -6.48
N LEU A 672 -18.69 -2.33 -7.25
CA LEU A 672 -20.06 -2.24 -6.75
C LEU A 672 -20.51 -3.58 -6.15
N THR A 673 -20.18 -4.70 -6.79
CA THR A 673 -20.48 -6.04 -6.27
C THR A 673 -19.84 -6.27 -4.90
N PHE A 674 -18.58 -5.87 -4.70
CA PHE A 674 -17.92 -6.00 -3.39
C PHE A 674 -18.50 -5.07 -2.33
N ILE A 675 -18.83 -3.83 -2.70
CA ILE A 675 -19.49 -2.87 -1.79
C ILE A 675 -20.80 -3.47 -1.26
N ILE A 676 -21.62 -4.04 -2.16
CA ILE A 676 -22.91 -4.62 -1.77
C ILE A 676 -22.71 -5.91 -0.97
N ALA A 677 -21.78 -6.76 -1.39
CA ALA A 677 -21.51 -8.03 -0.73
C ALA A 677 -21.02 -7.86 0.71
N LYS A 678 -20.38 -6.74 1.06
CA LYS A 678 -19.92 -6.48 2.43
C LYS A 678 -21.04 -6.67 3.47
N SER A 679 -22.24 -6.17 3.18
CA SER A 679 -23.39 -6.25 4.09
C SER A 679 -24.38 -7.36 3.71
N HIS A 680 -24.48 -7.74 2.43
CA HIS A 680 -25.51 -8.65 1.92
C HIS A 680 -24.95 -9.88 1.16
N GLN A 681 -23.77 -10.38 1.54
CA GLN A 681 -23.05 -11.40 0.79
C GLN A 681 -23.87 -12.63 0.38
N GLN A 682 -24.65 -13.20 1.30
CA GLN A 682 -25.42 -14.43 1.03
C GLN A 682 -26.44 -14.22 -0.09
N CYS A 683 -27.09 -13.05 -0.12
CA CYS A 683 -28.01 -12.66 -1.17
C CYS A 683 -27.28 -12.55 -2.53
N ILE A 684 -26.16 -11.83 -2.56
CA ILE A 684 -25.37 -11.63 -3.78
C ILE A 684 -24.85 -12.94 -4.35
N VAL A 685 -24.37 -13.84 -3.49
CA VAL A 685 -23.89 -15.18 -3.88
C VAL A 685 -25.03 -16.01 -4.46
N ALA A 686 -26.21 -15.99 -3.83
CA ALA A 686 -27.38 -16.71 -4.34
C ALA A 686 -27.80 -16.18 -5.73
N MET A 687 -27.75 -14.87 -5.95
CA MET A 687 -28.04 -14.28 -7.27
C MET A 687 -27.02 -14.70 -8.32
N ILE A 688 -25.71 -14.63 -8.02
CA ILE A 688 -24.65 -15.06 -8.94
C ILE A 688 -24.81 -16.54 -9.30
N MET A 689 -25.05 -17.40 -8.32
CA MET A 689 -25.29 -18.83 -8.55
C MET A 689 -26.54 -19.07 -9.40
N GLY A 690 -27.62 -18.30 -9.16
CA GLY A 690 -28.82 -18.33 -9.98
C GLY A 690 -28.56 -17.96 -11.44
N THR A 691 -27.68 -16.99 -11.69
CA THR A 691 -27.26 -16.60 -13.05
C THR A 691 -26.38 -17.66 -13.71
N ILE A 692 -25.48 -18.31 -12.95
CA ILE A 692 -24.69 -19.45 -13.47
C ILE A 692 -25.61 -20.58 -13.93
N ASP A 693 -26.65 -20.89 -13.16
CA ASP A 693 -27.61 -21.95 -13.47
C ASP A 693 -28.51 -21.62 -14.68
N SER A 694 -28.87 -20.35 -14.86
CA SER A 694 -29.82 -19.92 -15.89
C SER A 694 -29.17 -19.53 -17.22
N ASN A 695 -27.92 -19.06 -17.21
CA ASN A 695 -27.25 -18.49 -18.38
C ASN A 695 -25.81 -19.00 -18.54
N SER A 696 -25.64 -20.06 -19.35
CA SER A 696 -24.33 -20.69 -19.58
C SER A 696 -23.30 -19.77 -20.24
N SER A 697 -23.73 -18.75 -20.98
CA SER A 697 -22.83 -17.81 -21.66
C SER A 697 -22.09 -16.90 -20.67
N CYS A 698 -22.74 -16.50 -19.58
CA CYS A 698 -22.17 -15.63 -18.55
C CYS A 698 -21.42 -16.41 -17.45
N ALA A 699 -21.52 -17.75 -17.45
CA ALA A 699 -20.96 -18.58 -16.39
C ALA A 699 -19.46 -18.35 -16.14
N PRO A 700 -18.56 -18.23 -17.15
CA PRO A 700 -17.13 -17.97 -16.90
C PRO A 700 -16.85 -16.69 -16.13
N THR A 701 -17.58 -15.61 -16.43
CA THR A 701 -17.48 -14.33 -15.72
C THR A 701 -18.03 -14.46 -14.32
N MET A 702 -19.20 -15.07 -14.16
CA MET A 702 -19.83 -15.26 -12.84
C MET A 702 -18.98 -16.14 -11.92
N TYR A 703 -18.30 -17.14 -12.47
CA TYR A 703 -17.28 -17.92 -11.77
C TYR A 703 -16.13 -17.03 -11.27
N TYR A 704 -15.62 -16.14 -12.12
CA TYR A 704 -14.59 -15.18 -11.71
C TYR A 704 -15.07 -14.27 -10.57
N VAL A 705 -16.29 -13.73 -10.66
CA VAL A 705 -16.89 -12.89 -9.60
C VAL A 705 -17.03 -13.66 -8.30
N LEU A 706 -17.55 -14.89 -8.34
CA LEU A 706 -17.72 -15.73 -7.17
C LEU A 706 -16.38 -16.05 -6.50
N LEU A 707 -15.36 -16.37 -7.29
CA LEU A 707 -14.00 -16.60 -6.80
C LEU A 707 -13.42 -15.34 -6.15
N ARG A 708 -13.58 -14.17 -6.77
CA ARG A 708 -13.13 -12.90 -6.20
C ARG A 708 -13.84 -12.56 -4.89
N LEU A 709 -15.15 -12.79 -4.81
CA LEU A 709 -15.92 -12.61 -3.58
C LEU A 709 -15.40 -13.50 -2.46
N TYR A 710 -15.14 -14.77 -2.76
CA TYR A 710 -14.58 -15.70 -1.78
C TYR A 710 -13.19 -15.26 -1.28
N LEU A 711 -12.31 -14.82 -2.17
CA LEU A 711 -10.96 -14.38 -1.80
C LEU A 711 -10.95 -13.05 -1.02
N THR A 712 -11.93 -12.18 -1.28
CA THR A 712 -12.08 -10.88 -0.60
C THR A 712 -12.73 -11.06 0.78
N PHE A 713 -13.74 -11.92 0.88
CA PHE A 713 -14.51 -12.17 2.10
C PHE A 713 -14.51 -13.67 2.45
N PRO A 714 -13.36 -14.22 2.87
CA PRO A 714 -13.20 -15.67 3.04
C PRO A 714 -13.94 -16.25 4.24
N THR A 715 -14.23 -15.43 5.27
CA THR A 715 -14.83 -15.87 6.54
C THR A 715 -16.35 -15.96 6.50
N THR A 716 -16.97 -15.25 5.56
CA THR A 716 -18.42 -15.06 5.47
C THR A 716 -19.08 -16.01 4.47
N LEU A 717 -18.35 -16.44 3.44
CA LEU A 717 -18.81 -17.46 2.51
C LEU A 717 -18.62 -18.85 3.09
N GLN A 718 -19.70 -19.58 3.32
CA GLN A 718 -19.63 -20.92 3.89
C GLN A 718 -19.13 -21.95 2.86
N TRP A 719 -17.84 -22.27 2.90
CA TRP A 719 -17.22 -23.34 2.10
C TRP A 719 -17.87 -24.72 2.31
N ASN A 720 -18.55 -24.92 3.44
CA ASN A 720 -19.23 -26.17 3.78
C ASN A 720 -20.51 -26.44 2.95
N ASP A 721 -21.06 -25.42 2.28
CA ASP A 721 -22.15 -25.63 1.32
C ASP A 721 -21.60 -26.31 0.07
N SER A 722 -22.08 -27.53 -0.22
CA SER A 722 -21.61 -28.34 -1.34
C SER A 722 -21.85 -27.68 -2.70
N LYS A 723 -22.93 -26.91 -2.85
CA LYS A 723 -23.26 -26.22 -4.10
C LYS A 723 -22.27 -25.06 -4.33
N VAL A 724 -22.06 -24.24 -3.30
CA VAL A 724 -21.06 -23.13 -3.34
C VAL A 724 -19.67 -23.68 -3.61
N ARG A 725 -19.27 -24.74 -2.90
CA ARG A 725 -17.99 -25.41 -3.06
C ARG A 725 -17.76 -25.88 -4.50
N ASN A 726 -18.76 -26.51 -5.12
CA ASN A 726 -18.64 -27.00 -6.49
C ASN A 726 -18.42 -25.85 -7.49
N TYR A 727 -19.15 -24.74 -7.38
CA TYR A 727 -18.92 -23.60 -8.26
C TYR A 727 -17.57 -22.92 -8.02
N LEU A 728 -17.10 -22.85 -6.78
CA LEU A 728 -15.78 -22.30 -6.48
C LEU A 728 -14.65 -23.16 -7.02
N ILE A 729 -14.77 -24.49 -6.91
CA ILE A 729 -13.83 -25.43 -7.53
C ILE A 729 -13.80 -25.21 -9.04
N GLU A 730 -14.97 -25.12 -9.68
CA GLU A 730 -15.05 -24.88 -11.12
C GLU A 730 -14.48 -23.51 -11.51
N ALA A 731 -14.76 -22.47 -10.72
CA ALA A 731 -14.19 -21.16 -10.91
C ALA A 731 -12.66 -21.14 -10.82
N ALA A 732 -12.10 -21.84 -9.83
CA ALA A 732 -10.65 -21.96 -9.68
C ALA A 732 -10.01 -22.69 -10.86
N LYS A 733 -10.67 -23.73 -11.42
CA LYS A 733 -10.19 -24.40 -12.63
C LYS A 733 -10.21 -23.47 -13.85
N CYS A 734 -11.35 -22.81 -14.10
CA CYS A 734 -11.48 -21.91 -15.24
C CYS A 734 -10.47 -20.74 -15.19
N HIS A 735 -10.14 -20.29 -13.98
CA HIS A 735 -9.30 -19.11 -13.75
C HIS A 735 -7.98 -19.43 -13.04
N ALA A 736 -7.42 -20.64 -13.21
CA ALA A 736 -6.31 -21.12 -12.39
C ALA A 736 -5.10 -20.17 -12.38
N LYS A 737 -4.66 -19.71 -13.55
CA LYS A 737 -3.52 -18.78 -13.66
C LYS A 737 -3.80 -17.41 -13.03
N THR A 738 -5.02 -16.90 -13.19
CA THR A 738 -5.42 -15.61 -12.64
C THR A 738 -5.57 -15.70 -11.13
N SER A 739 -6.20 -16.76 -10.64
CA SER A 739 -6.49 -17.02 -9.23
C SER A 739 -5.25 -16.99 -8.36
N LEU A 740 -4.12 -17.54 -8.82
CA LEU A 740 -2.84 -17.51 -8.12
C LEU A 740 -2.32 -16.08 -7.87
N ARG A 741 -2.68 -15.11 -8.72
CA ARG A 741 -2.27 -13.70 -8.61
C ARG A 741 -3.23 -12.85 -7.77
N LEU A 742 -4.43 -13.35 -7.47
CA LEU A 742 -5.44 -12.59 -6.74
C LEU A 742 -5.06 -12.50 -5.26
N ARG A 743 -5.05 -11.31 -4.68
CA ARG A 743 -4.71 -11.17 -3.26
C ARG A 743 -5.85 -11.66 -2.37
N CYS A 744 -5.49 -12.30 -1.26
CA CYS A 744 -6.40 -12.64 -0.17
C CYS A 744 -5.83 -12.09 1.15
N PRO A 745 -6.68 -11.55 2.06
CA PRO A 745 -6.22 -11.06 3.37
C PRO A 745 -5.53 -12.15 4.21
N LEU A 746 -5.90 -13.42 3.99
CA LEU A 746 -5.34 -14.57 4.72
C LEU A 746 -4.01 -15.07 4.14
N ASP A 747 -3.56 -14.59 2.97
CA ASP A 747 -2.35 -15.10 2.31
C ASP A 747 -1.11 -14.99 3.21
N SER A 748 -0.90 -13.83 3.83
CA SER A 748 0.26 -13.60 4.72
C SER A 748 0.25 -14.53 5.94
N GLN A 749 -0.92 -14.71 6.56
CA GLN A 749 -1.09 -15.58 7.73
C GLN A 749 -0.89 -17.05 7.36
N ILE A 750 -1.38 -17.49 6.20
CA ILE A 750 -1.20 -18.85 5.71
C ILE A 750 0.27 -19.10 5.41
N VAL A 751 0.96 -18.19 4.72
CA VAL A 751 2.40 -18.32 4.44
C VAL A 751 3.21 -18.41 5.73
N GLU A 752 2.94 -17.54 6.71
CA GLU A 752 3.60 -17.59 8.03
C GLU A 752 3.30 -18.90 8.76
N MET A 753 2.06 -19.37 8.75
CA MET A 753 1.65 -20.64 9.33
C MET A 753 2.38 -21.82 8.69
N LEU A 754 2.46 -21.87 7.35
CA LEU A 754 3.17 -22.92 6.61
C LEU A 754 4.68 -22.85 6.85
N HIS A 755 5.24 -21.64 6.96
CA HIS A 755 6.64 -21.45 7.34
C HIS A 755 6.93 -22.00 8.74
N ASN A 756 6.05 -21.71 9.71
CA ASN A 756 6.17 -22.18 11.09
C ASN A 756 6.01 -23.70 11.21
N LEU A 757 5.15 -24.32 10.39
CA LEU A 757 5.09 -25.78 10.26
C LEU A 757 6.42 -26.36 9.76
N GLY A 758 7.08 -25.64 8.85
CA GLY A 758 8.39 -26.01 8.32
C GLY A 758 9.55 -25.84 9.31
N THR A 759 9.46 -24.95 10.30
CA THR A 759 10.57 -24.70 11.24
C THR A 759 10.43 -25.46 12.55
N SER A 760 9.20 -25.58 13.06
CA SER A 760 8.89 -26.20 14.35
C SER A 760 7.52 -26.86 14.30
N PRO A 761 7.40 -28.04 13.67
CA PRO A 761 6.13 -28.76 13.58
C PRO A 761 5.70 -29.21 14.98
N HIS A 762 4.76 -28.45 15.55
CA HIS A 762 4.09 -28.79 16.80
C HIS A 762 2.64 -29.17 16.50
N THR A 763 2.09 -30.16 17.22
CA THR A 763 0.73 -30.68 17.01
C THR A 763 -0.34 -29.59 16.99
N ARG A 764 -0.18 -28.53 17.79
CA ARG A 764 -1.10 -27.38 17.81
C ARG A 764 -1.06 -26.55 16.52
N LEU A 765 0.13 -26.34 15.95
CA LEU A 765 0.29 -25.62 14.69
C LEU A 765 -0.26 -26.45 13.54
N LEU A 766 0.00 -27.76 13.54
CA LEU A 766 -0.58 -28.68 12.56
C LEU A 766 -2.11 -28.69 12.63
N GLN A 767 -2.68 -28.77 13.83
CA GLN A 767 -4.13 -28.69 14.01
C GLN A 767 -4.70 -27.38 13.46
N TYR A 768 -4.07 -26.24 13.76
CA TYR A 768 -4.49 -24.94 13.25
C TYR A 768 -4.42 -24.88 11.72
N ALA A 769 -3.36 -25.41 11.12
CA ALA A 769 -3.21 -25.49 9.67
C ALA A 769 -4.23 -26.42 9.01
N THR A 770 -4.53 -27.56 9.64
CA THR A 770 -5.58 -28.49 9.22
C THR A 770 -6.98 -27.88 9.35
N ASP A 771 -7.25 -27.11 10.39
CA ASP A 771 -8.55 -26.44 10.56
C ASP A 771 -8.70 -25.31 9.54
N CYS A 772 -7.62 -24.56 9.29
CA CYS A 772 -7.56 -23.57 8.22
C CYS A 772 -7.76 -24.21 6.84
N SER A 773 -7.13 -25.37 6.56
CA SER A 773 -7.25 -26.08 5.29
C SER A 773 -8.66 -26.63 5.05
N LYS A 774 -9.40 -26.97 6.11
CA LYS A 774 -10.81 -27.39 6.00
C LYS A 774 -11.75 -26.21 5.74
N ASN A 775 -11.52 -25.08 6.41
CA ASN A 775 -12.39 -23.91 6.31
C ASN A 775 -12.10 -23.07 5.06
N HIS A 776 -10.84 -23.04 4.61
CA HIS A 776 -10.35 -22.18 3.53
C HIS A 776 -9.53 -22.94 2.49
N SER A 777 -9.99 -24.14 2.10
CA SER A 777 -9.22 -25.06 1.26
C SER A 777 -8.68 -24.44 -0.02
N LEU A 778 -9.47 -23.61 -0.69
CA LEU A 778 -9.12 -22.99 -1.97
C LEU A 778 -8.11 -21.84 -1.83
N ILE A 779 -8.04 -21.16 -0.70
CA ILE A 779 -6.99 -20.17 -0.44
C ILE A 779 -5.69 -20.92 -0.10
N VAL A 780 -5.81 -21.92 0.76
CA VAL A 780 -4.67 -22.69 1.26
C VAL A 780 -3.94 -23.44 0.15
N ILE A 781 -4.66 -24.05 -0.80
CA ILE A 781 -4.05 -24.82 -1.90
C ILE A 781 -3.16 -23.96 -2.81
N ARG A 782 -3.40 -22.65 -2.91
CA ARG A 782 -2.58 -21.71 -3.70
C ARG A 782 -1.16 -21.58 -3.17
N HIS A 783 -0.95 -21.96 -1.91
CA HIS A 783 0.34 -21.89 -1.20
C HIS A 783 1.09 -23.23 -1.19
N ILE A 784 0.65 -24.24 -1.95
CA ILE A 784 1.41 -25.48 -2.18
C ILE A 784 2.87 -25.24 -2.61
N PRO A 785 3.21 -24.23 -3.45
CA PRO A 785 4.60 -23.95 -3.81
C PRO A 785 5.50 -23.65 -2.59
N VAL A 786 4.96 -23.06 -1.53
CA VAL A 786 5.69 -22.79 -0.28
C VAL A 786 6.06 -24.10 0.42
N LEU A 787 5.17 -25.09 0.39
CA LEU A 787 5.44 -26.43 0.93
C LEU A 787 6.53 -27.14 0.12
N HIS A 788 6.44 -27.07 -1.21
CA HIS A 788 7.46 -27.63 -2.10
C HIS A 788 8.84 -27.02 -1.83
N GLU A 789 8.95 -25.68 -1.79
CA GLU A 789 10.21 -24.98 -1.48
C GLU A 789 10.76 -25.41 -0.12
N ARG A 790 9.88 -25.61 0.87
CA ARG A 790 10.30 -26.02 2.20
C ARG A 790 10.82 -27.46 2.24
N LEU A 791 10.15 -28.41 1.60
CA LEU A 791 10.61 -29.80 1.50
C LEU A 791 11.95 -29.87 0.75
N MET A 792 12.07 -29.10 -0.33
CA MET A 792 13.32 -28.99 -1.10
C MET A 792 14.46 -28.44 -0.24
N SER A 793 14.21 -27.37 0.52
CA SER A 793 15.19 -26.80 1.45
C SER A 793 15.56 -27.74 2.59
N ASP A 794 14.61 -28.48 3.16
CA ASP A 794 14.90 -29.44 4.24
C ASP A 794 15.70 -30.64 3.72
N GLY A 795 15.36 -31.16 2.54
CA GLY A 795 16.09 -32.26 1.92
C GLY A 795 17.56 -31.97 1.66
N LEU A 796 17.97 -30.70 1.52
CA LEU A 796 19.38 -30.31 1.35
C LEU A 796 20.28 -30.54 2.59
N GLY A 797 19.70 -30.75 3.77
CA GLY A 797 20.49 -31.19 4.93
C GLY A 797 21.43 -30.15 5.54
N GLN A 798 20.99 -28.88 5.69
CA GLN A 798 21.82 -27.85 6.33
C GLN A 798 22.31 -28.28 7.74
N GLU A 799 23.59 -28.05 8.03
CA GLU A 799 24.35 -28.59 9.19
C GLU A 799 23.87 -28.13 10.59
N HIS A 800 22.75 -27.41 10.69
CA HIS A 800 22.22 -26.99 11.98
C HIS A 800 21.66 -28.21 12.72
N THR A 801 22.22 -28.45 13.92
CA THR A 801 21.87 -29.49 14.90
C THR A 801 20.41 -29.37 15.34
N THR A 802 19.50 -29.74 14.45
CA THR A 802 18.06 -29.75 14.68
C THR A 802 17.68 -31.14 15.16
N THR A 803 17.17 -31.22 16.38
CA THR A 803 16.56 -32.42 16.95
C THR A 803 15.47 -32.94 16.01
N GLY A 804 15.48 -34.25 15.69
CA GLY A 804 14.46 -34.89 14.86
C GLY A 804 14.83 -35.15 13.39
N ARG A 805 16.06 -34.85 12.95
CA ARG A 805 16.53 -35.28 11.62
C ARG A 805 16.75 -36.80 11.57
N VAL A 806 16.19 -37.42 10.53
CA VAL A 806 16.35 -38.82 10.17
C VAL A 806 17.34 -38.90 8.99
N GLY A 807 18.29 -39.83 9.04
CA GLY A 807 19.29 -40.00 7.99
C GLY A 807 20.56 -40.68 8.47
N THR A 808 21.36 -41.15 7.53
CA THR A 808 22.71 -41.65 7.79
C THR A 808 23.69 -40.48 7.84
N ARG A 809 24.79 -40.61 8.58
CA ARG A 809 25.85 -39.58 8.53
C ARG A 809 26.32 -39.45 7.08
N PRO A 810 26.39 -38.24 6.51
CA PRO A 810 26.80 -38.07 5.13
C PRO A 810 28.17 -38.71 4.93
N PRO A 811 28.37 -39.43 3.81
CA PRO A 811 29.66 -40.02 3.51
C PRO A 811 30.72 -38.92 3.49
N ALA A 812 31.80 -39.15 4.24
CA ALA A 812 32.89 -38.20 4.33
C ALA A 812 34.04 -38.66 3.45
N ALA A 813 34.46 -37.78 2.55
CA ALA A 813 35.68 -37.97 1.76
C ALA A 813 36.84 -37.21 2.40
N LEU A 814 38.06 -37.66 2.13
CA LEU A 814 39.26 -36.88 2.45
C LEU A 814 39.64 -36.09 1.19
N ALA A 815 39.67 -34.77 1.29
CA ALA A 815 40.11 -33.87 0.24
C ALA A 815 41.46 -33.26 0.62
N GLN A 816 42.41 -33.26 -0.31
CA GLN A 816 43.70 -32.60 -0.12
C GLN A 816 43.61 -31.16 -0.67
N ILE A 817 43.74 -30.17 0.22
CA ILE A 817 43.70 -28.73 -0.11
C ILE A 817 45.06 -28.14 0.28
N GLY A 818 45.95 -28.00 -0.71
CA GLY A 818 47.37 -27.71 -0.47
C GLY A 818 48.04 -28.84 0.30
N ASP A 819 48.71 -28.52 1.41
CA ASP A 819 49.42 -29.49 2.26
C ASP A 819 48.51 -30.12 3.35
N ARG A 820 47.21 -29.78 3.37
CA ARG A 820 46.27 -30.25 4.40
C ARG A 820 45.29 -31.27 3.83
N VAL A 821 45.09 -32.37 4.55
CA VAL A 821 43.99 -33.31 4.32
C VAL A 821 42.81 -32.86 5.17
N VAL A 822 41.73 -32.44 4.52
CA VAL A 822 40.49 -31.99 5.15
C VAL A 822 39.42 -33.05 4.92
N LYS A 823 38.66 -33.36 5.96
CA LYS A 823 37.48 -34.22 5.85
C LYS A 823 36.33 -33.39 5.29
N VAL A 824 35.83 -33.75 4.11
CA VAL A 824 34.71 -33.09 3.43
C VAL A 824 33.49 -34.00 3.53
N SER A 825 32.41 -33.48 4.10
CA SER A 825 31.11 -34.15 4.10
C SER A 825 30.44 -33.90 2.76
N ILE A 826 30.03 -34.96 2.05
CA ILE A 826 29.26 -34.82 0.82
C ILE A 826 27.79 -34.66 1.22
N LEU A 827 27.26 -33.46 1.06
CA LEU A 827 25.84 -33.18 1.22
C LEU A 827 25.12 -33.54 -0.08
N ARG A 828 24.20 -34.49 -0.01
CA ARG A 828 23.26 -34.81 -1.09
C ARG A 828 21.85 -34.60 -0.60
N TRP A 829 20.98 -34.16 -1.51
CA TRP A 829 19.58 -33.99 -1.22
C TRP A 829 18.96 -35.33 -0.78
N GLY A 830 18.13 -35.31 0.26
CA GLY A 830 17.44 -36.48 0.79
C GLY A 830 18.28 -37.37 1.72
N PHE A 831 19.58 -37.11 1.91
CA PHE A 831 20.42 -37.93 2.82
C PHE A 831 20.08 -37.71 4.29
N SER A 832 19.58 -36.52 4.62
CA SER A 832 18.99 -36.23 5.91
C SER A 832 17.79 -35.32 5.74
N TYR A 833 16.72 -35.59 6.47
CA TYR A 833 15.50 -34.78 6.45
C TYR A 833 14.86 -34.80 7.84
N ASN A 834 13.93 -33.90 8.09
CA ASN A 834 13.17 -33.91 9.34
C ASN A 834 11.81 -34.59 9.13
N GLU A 835 11.67 -35.81 9.63
CA GLU A 835 10.44 -36.62 9.45
C GLU A 835 9.19 -35.90 9.92
N SER A 836 9.27 -35.08 10.97
CA SER A 836 8.12 -34.33 11.47
C SER A 836 7.61 -33.27 10.48
N ILE A 837 8.50 -32.63 9.70
CA ILE A 837 8.12 -31.66 8.66
C ILE A 837 7.38 -32.38 7.53
N TRP A 838 8.00 -33.44 6.99
CA TRP A 838 7.44 -34.21 5.87
C TRP A 838 6.11 -34.87 6.27
N SER A 839 6.06 -35.47 7.45
CA SER A 839 4.82 -36.06 7.98
C SER A 839 3.71 -35.02 8.12
N SER A 840 4.02 -33.82 8.63
CA SER A 840 3.06 -32.72 8.76
C SER A 840 2.55 -32.22 7.40
N VAL A 841 3.39 -32.19 6.37
CA VAL A 841 2.96 -31.82 5.01
C VAL A 841 1.98 -32.85 4.44
N LEU A 842 2.24 -34.15 4.60
CA LEU A 842 1.28 -35.19 4.18
C LEU A 842 -0.05 -35.09 4.94
N ASP A 843 -0.01 -34.89 6.26
CA ASP A 843 -1.22 -34.74 7.08
C ASP A 843 -2.02 -33.50 6.66
N PHE A 844 -1.33 -32.41 6.38
CA PHE A 844 -1.92 -31.18 5.88
C PHE A 844 -2.57 -31.37 4.50
N MET A 845 -1.88 -32.01 3.55
CA MET A 845 -2.43 -32.30 2.23
C MET A 845 -3.63 -33.26 2.31
N ALA A 846 -3.56 -34.28 3.17
CA ALA A 846 -4.66 -35.21 3.40
C ALA A 846 -5.90 -34.55 4.03
N ALA A 847 -5.74 -33.39 4.68
CA ALA A 847 -6.85 -32.61 5.21
C ALA A 847 -7.57 -31.75 4.16
N LEU A 848 -6.99 -31.54 2.98
CA LEU A 848 -7.64 -30.83 1.88
C LEU A 848 -8.65 -31.75 1.17
N PRO A 849 -9.78 -31.21 0.67
CA PRO A 849 -10.70 -31.99 -0.17
C PRO A 849 -9.97 -32.53 -1.40
N ALA A 850 -10.03 -33.86 -1.61
CA ALA A 850 -9.26 -34.53 -2.64
C ALA A 850 -9.66 -34.07 -4.05
N GLU A 851 -10.94 -33.75 -4.25
CA GLU A 851 -11.45 -33.17 -5.49
C GLU A 851 -10.79 -31.83 -5.83
N LEU A 852 -10.50 -30.99 -4.83
CA LEU A 852 -9.82 -29.71 -5.02
C LEU A 852 -8.32 -29.94 -5.21
N LEU A 853 -7.71 -30.78 -4.36
CA LEU A 853 -6.28 -31.08 -4.35
C LEU A 853 -5.80 -31.65 -5.70
N PHE A 854 -6.57 -32.54 -6.31
CA PHE A 854 -6.16 -33.25 -7.53
C PHE A 854 -6.85 -32.76 -8.81
N THR A 855 -7.59 -31.65 -8.74
CA THR A 855 -8.03 -30.94 -9.96
C THR A 855 -7.32 -29.62 -10.08
N TYR A 856 -7.61 -28.67 -9.18
CA TYR A 856 -6.98 -27.36 -9.16
C TYR A 856 -5.55 -27.40 -8.60
N GLY A 857 -5.28 -28.27 -7.63
CA GLY A 857 -3.95 -28.34 -7.02
C GLY A 857 -2.82 -28.72 -7.98
N ILE A 858 -3.15 -29.38 -9.09
CA ILE A 858 -2.20 -29.69 -10.18
C ILE A 858 -1.60 -28.39 -10.73
N ASP A 859 -2.42 -27.39 -11.04
CA ASP A 859 -1.98 -26.09 -11.53
C ASP A 859 -1.18 -25.29 -10.49
N THR A 860 -1.33 -25.63 -9.21
CA THR A 860 -0.61 -25.01 -8.09
C THR A 860 0.68 -25.73 -7.70
N GLY A 861 1.02 -26.84 -8.35
CA GLY A 861 2.27 -27.57 -8.12
C GLY A 861 2.18 -28.76 -7.15
N VAL A 862 1.00 -29.33 -6.91
CA VAL A 862 0.85 -30.51 -6.02
C VAL A 862 1.70 -31.71 -6.47
N LEU A 863 1.88 -31.87 -7.79
CA LEU A 863 2.65 -32.97 -8.36
C LEU A 863 4.14 -32.87 -7.99
N LEU A 864 4.69 -31.64 -7.93
CA LEU A 864 6.08 -31.42 -7.50
C LEU A 864 6.31 -31.88 -6.07
N VAL A 865 5.33 -31.63 -5.18
CA VAL A 865 5.39 -32.11 -3.80
C VAL A 865 5.39 -33.64 -3.77
N LEU A 866 4.51 -34.30 -4.53
CA LEU A 866 4.49 -35.78 -4.59
C LEU A 866 5.79 -36.36 -5.15
N GLU A 867 6.38 -35.71 -6.15
CA GLU A 867 7.68 -36.07 -6.74
C GLU A 867 8.81 -35.97 -5.72
N ASP A 868 8.81 -34.97 -4.84
CA ASP A 868 9.81 -34.86 -3.78
C ASP A 868 9.72 -36.05 -2.81
N TYR A 869 8.51 -36.55 -2.48
CA TYR A 869 8.37 -37.78 -1.69
C TYR A 869 8.93 -39.00 -2.41
N LEU A 870 8.67 -39.15 -3.71
CA LEU A 870 9.25 -40.24 -4.51
C LEU A 870 10.78 -40.18 -4.53
N LYS A 871 11.35 -39.00 -4.72
CA LYS A 871 12.80 -38.78 -4.67
C LYS A 871 13.37 -39.14 -3.30
N LEU A 872 12.73 -38.70 -2.22
CA LEU A 872 13.17 -39.01 -0.86
C LEU A 872 13.13 -40.53 -0.60
N PHE A 873 12.05 -41.19 -1.02
CA PHE A 873 11.89 -42.63 -0.87
C PHE A 873 12.92 -43.41 -1.69
N TYR A 874 13.22 -42.96 -2.91
CA TYR A 874 14.28 -43.52 -3.73
C TYR A 874 15.65 -43.44 -3.03
N VAL A 875 16.03 -42.26 -2.51
CA VAL A 875 17.29 -42.08 -1.79
C VAL A 875 17.39 -43.01 -0.59
N HIS A 876 16.34 -43.09 0.24
CA HIS A 876 16.39 -43.92 1.45
C HIS A 876 16.35 -45.42 1.20
N VAL A 877 15.60 -45.89 0.19
CA VAL A 877 15.49 -47.32 -0.10
C VAL A 877 16.64 -47.81 -0.99
N MET A 878 16.92 -47.09 -2.09
CA MET A 878 17.86 -47.56 -3.12
C MET A 878 19.30 -47.13 -2.86
N GLU A 879 19.54 -45.88 -2.44
CA GLU A 879 20.93 -45.40 -2.22
C GLU A 879 21.46 -45.74 -0.82
N LEU A 880 20.63 -45.58 0.21
CA LEU A 880 21.06 -45.71 1.61
C LEU A 880 20.72 -47.07 2.25
N GLY A 881 19.80 -47.85 1.66
CA GLY A 881 19.33 -49.12 2.25
C GLY A 881 18.68 -48.95 3.63
N SER A 882 18.07 -47.78 3.89
CA SER A 882 17.55 -47.31 5.18
C SER A 882 16.03 -47.19 5.18
N GLU A 883 15.33 -48.22 4.71
CA GLU A 883 13.88 -48.22 4.54
C GLU A 883 13.09 -47.89 5.83
N GLU A 884 13.63 -48.28 6.98
CA GLU A 884 13.06 -48.01 8.31
C GLU A 884 12.85 -46.51 8.55
N CYS A 885 13.70 -45.65 7.98
CA CYS A 885 13.66 -44.20 8.13
C CYS A 885 12.37 -43.59 7.54
N ILE A 886 11.83 -44.17 6.47
CA ILE A 886 10.62 -43.64 5.78
C ILE A 886 9.35 -44.41 6.13
N SER A 887 9.42 -45.30 7.12
CA SER A 887 8.34 -46.24 7.47
C SER A 887 7.03 -45.56 7.89
N GLN A 888 7.09 -44.37 8.50
CA GLN A 888 5.88 -43.62 8.89
C GLN A 888 5.32 -42.75 7.76
N LEU A 889 6.18 -42.29 6.84
CA LEU A 889 5.77 -41.44 5.72
C LEU A 889 5.07 -42.25 4.63
N ARG A 890 5.57 -43.45 4.32
CA ARG A 890 5.07 -44.27 3.22
C ARG A 890 3.57 -44.57 3.30
N PRO A 891 2.99 -45.02 4.42
CA PRO A 891 1.55 -45.31 4.49
C PRO A 891 0.67 -44.08 4.23
N LYS A 892 1.11 -42.91 4.73
CA LYS A 892 0.41 -41.64 4.52
C LYS A 892 0.46 -41.23 3.04
N TYR A 893 1.63 -41.31 2.43
CA TYR A 893 1.82 -41.04 1.00
C TYR A 893 0.97 -41.97 0.12
N VAL A 894 0.97 -43.29 0.40
CA VAL A 894 0.15 -44.26 -0.35
C VAL A 894 -1.34 -43.93 -0.25
N THR A 895 -1.82 -43.53 0.93
CA THR A 895 -3.20 -43.07 1.11
C THR A 895 -3.51 -41.87 0.22
N LEU A 896 -2.62 -40.89 0.18
CA LEU A 896 -2.76 -39.69 -0.65
C LEU A 896 -2.75 -40.02 -2.15
N VAL A 897 -1.86 -40.89 -2.61
CA VAL A 897 -1.79 -41.34 -4.01
C VAL A 897 -3.02 -42.16 -4.42
N LYS A 898 -3.55 -43.01 -3.52
CA LYS A 898 -4.82 -43.71 -3.77
C LYS A 898 -5.98 -42.73 -3.94
N SER A 899 -5.99 -41.67 -3.14
CA SER A 899 -6.95 -40.57 -3.30
C SER A 899 -6.77 -39.84 -4.63
N PHE A 900 -5.53 -39.59 -5.08
CA PHE A 900 -5.24 -38.99 -6.39
C PHE A 900 -5.82 -39.85 -7.51
N ARG A 901 -5.50 -41.15 -7.52
CA ARG A 901 -5.98 -42.11 -8.52
C ARG A 901 -7.51 -42.19 -8.56
N ALA A 902 -8.16 -42.11 -7.41
CA ALA A 902 -9.62 -42.15 -7.31
C ALA A 902 -10.28 -40.86 -7.82
N CYS A 903 -9.70 -39.70 -7.53
CA CYS A 903 -10.28 -38.39 -7.87
C CYS A 903 -9.98 -37.93 -9.30
N ASN A 904 -8.78 -38.20 -9.81
CA ASN A 904 -8.36 -37.77 -11.15
C ASN A 904 -7.47 -38.86 -11.80
N SER A 905 -8.11 -39.92 -12.28
CA SER A 905 -7.41 -41.07 -12.84
C SER A 905 -6.59 -40.73 -14.09
N VAL A 906 -7.02 -39.76 -14.89
CA VAL A 906 -6.34 -39.37 -16.13
C VAL A 906 -4.99 -38.72 -15.81
N GLU A 907 -4.99 -37.68 -14.98
CA GLU A 907 -3.74 -37.02 -14.60
C GLU A 907 -2.83 -37.91 -13.76
N PHE A 908 -3.40 -38.80 -12.94
CA PHE A 908 -2.62 -39.82 -12.25
C PHE A 908 -1.86 -40.71 -13.24
N GLN A 909 -2.49 -41.18 -14.31
CA GLN A 909 -1.82 -42.00 -15.34
C GLN A 909 -0.73 -41.20 -16.07
N ASN A 910 -1.00 -39.94 -16.41
CA ASN A 910 -0.02 -39.06 -17.06
C ASN A 910 1.22 -38.86 -16.17
N TRP A 911 1.00 -38.52 -14.91
CA TRP A 911 2.05 -38.30 -13.92
C TRP A 911 2.82 -39.59 -13.60
N SER A 912 2.13 -40.74 -13.47
CA SER A 912 2.78 -42.03 -13.21
C SER A 912 3.66 -42.47 -14.38
N HIS A 913 3.20 -42.32 -15.62
CA HIS A 913 4.01 -42.69 -16.79
C HIS A 913 5.26 -41.81 -16.93
N SER A 914 5.14 -40.50 -16.67
CA SER A 914 6.26 -39.56 -16.75
C SER A 914 7.35 -39.88 -15.72
N ASN A 915 6.95 -40.14 -14.47
CA ASN A 915 7.89 -40.46 -13.39
C ASN A 915 8.52 -41.86 -13.54
N ILE A 916 7.76 -42.86 -14.00
CA ILE A 916 8.30 -44.20 -14.29
C ILE A 916 9.36 -44.10 -15.41
N ALA A 917 9.14 -43.28 -16.43
CA ALA A 917 10.11 -43.08 -17.50
C ALA A 917 11.41 -42.42 -17.01
N GLU A 918 11.31 -41.38 -16.16
CA GLU A 918 12.48 -40.71 -15.57
C GLU A 918 13.27 -41.64 -14.63
N LEU A 919 12.58 -42.40 -13.78
CA LEU A 919 13.21 -43.37 -12.88
C LEU A 919 13.85 -44.55 -13.65
N ASN A 920 13.24 -45.00 -14.75
CA ASN A 920 13.80 -46.06 -15.60
C ASN A 920 15.00 -45.58 -16.44
N SER A 921 15.02 -44.32 -16.86
CA SER A 921 16.16 -43.74 -17.60
C SER A 921 17.46 -43.65 -16.76
N SER A 922 17.33 -43.79 -15.44
CA SER A 922 18.42 -43.77 -14.47
C SER A 922 19.08 -45.15 -14.21
N ASN A 923 18.81 -46.17 -15.05
CA ASN A 923 19.29 -47.56 -14.91
C ASN A 923 18.90 -48.25 -13.57
N VAL A 924 17.61 -48.33 -13.25
CA VAL A 924 17.14 -49.09 -12.07
C VAL A 924 15.92 -49.96 -12.40
N ILE A 925 16.17 -51.27 -12.55
CA ILE A 925 15.16 -52.34 -12.64
C ILE A 925 14.82 -52.76 -11.20
N ALA A 926 13.93 -52.04 -10.51
CA ALA A 926 13.42 -52.46 -9.19
C ALA A 926 12.11 -51.80 -8.71
N PHE A 927 11.34 -51.13 -9.59
CA PHE A 927 10.06 -50.52 -9.18
C PHE A 927 8.86 -51.48 -9.25
N GLU A 928 8.98 -52.66 -9.86
CA GLU A 928 7.89 -53.64 -9.98
C GLU A 928 7.49 -54.31 -8.64
N GLY A 929 8.32 -54.20 -7.59
CA GLY A 929 8.00 -54.69 -6.24
C GLY A 929 7.12 -53.75 -5.40
N TRP A 930 6.90 -52.52 -5.86
CA TRP A 930 6.10 -51.52 -5.17
C TRP A 930 4.67 -51.60 -5.68
N ASN A 931 3.87 -52.54 -5.14
CA ASN A 931 2.42 -52.53 -5.35
C ASN A 931 1.82 -51.28 -4.66
N ILE A 932 1.78 -50.16 -5.37
CA ILE A 932 1.01 -48.94 -5.01
C ILE A 932 -0.47 -49.16 -5.31
#